data_AF-A0A8J3RUZ8-F1
#
_entry.id   AF-A0A8J3RUZ8-F1
#
_cell.length_a   1.000
_cell.length_b   1.000
_cell.length_c   1.000
_cell.angle_alpha   90.00
_cell.angle_beta   90.00
_cell.angle_gamma   90.00
#
_symmetry.space_group_name_H-M   'P 1'
#
loop_
_entity.id
_entity.type
_entity.pdbx_description
1 polymer ?
#
loop_
_entity_poly.entity_id
_entity_poly.type
_entity_poly.pdbx_seq_one_letter_code
_entity_poly.pdbx_strand_id
1 'polypeptide(L)'
;MGDATALDPLWGGAATVTGMLGTVVVGAHFDHGPTALLYRLGCWIGAGGWLTYTLITTPWNLNTFAALGVGALTAGLLSPLGRVTPHTDRRPGTALVLRQNARIGIEWENRLLRVCRIRVTVTDVVTWPTGTGYDVQVELPGGGVTRKQVESYAEALATDARLPEGCGVEIVGGPHRGTVVLRVSTVNRLAQIITYPADYSPTTVLEPIYWGEYTNADPAGALVREESVLIAGKRGSGKTTLLQDASIALGRCTDNLVWHLDLNGGGLTQPWIDVWLDGRVARCPIDWAAPNLHEGKLMLSAAIAVAKHRKASYRQLKRAHNSNLLPVSPELPQITILVDEGAQAVKDRELESLLSELQNIGRNEAVNLIISALRPTSDLIPVNMKKQTGVRIQMHGPDDDELGHMFGWNRGICMDQLAGKGTGFASLDGSVPRPFRAYNVLPAQIEQAALIIATTRPDLDAASAEAAGEAYDTRYQRMYAAFTDLDTTEEVPDPYAHALNPGTSSAPVPARRLTVLPGGRADSWADPFALARRTSTPLPVVSAADWPEPRRQVARARQLHPVPAALQPHQVPPIVARAMAAFAAAGTERLHSAELADALGMSQTELADALRPYGIGPREQPFKRRGQRLRGYDLEDFHTAAEGHTPGSQPGATPGHTAV
;
A
#
# COMPACT_ATOMS: atom_id res chain seq x y z
N MET A 1 3.16 -78.42 -4.78
CA MET A 1 3.82 -77.82 -5.96
C MET A 1 2.71 -77.55 -6.97
N GLY A 2 1.99 -76.46 -6.78
CA GLY A 2 0.74 -76.18 -7.49
C GLY A 2 0.97 -75.16 -8.60
N ASP A 3 0.30 -75.40 -9.73
CA ASP A 3 0.15 -74.56 -10.90
C ASP A 3 0.13 -73.06 -10.58
N ALA A 4 1.30 -72.41 -10.67
CA ALA A 4 1.33 -71.00 -11.03
C ALA A 4 1.02 -70.97 -12.52
N THR A 5 -0.28 -70.81 -12.82
CA THR A 5 -0.87 -70.44 -14.11
C THR A 5 0.19 -69.93 -15.10
N ALA A 6 0.33 -70.61 -16.24
CA ALA A 6 1.25 -70.28 -17.33
C ALA A 6 1.05 -68.83 -17.79
N LEU A 7 1.71 -67.90 -17.10
CA LEU A 7 1.79 -66.52 -17.49
C LEU A 7 2.60 -66.51 -18.78
N ASP A 8 1.95 -66.12 -19.86
CA ASP A 8 2.59 -65.94 -21.16
C ASP A 8 3.88 -65.10 -20.98
N PRO A 9 5.03 -65.53 -21.52
CA PRO A 9 6.27 -64.74 -21.51
C PRO A 9 6.09 -63.29 -21.96
N LEU A 10 5.06 -63.00 -22.77
CA LEU A 10 4.66 -61.65 -23.17
C LEU A 10 4.36 -60.71 -21.99
N TRP A 11 4.00 -61.24 -20.81
CA TRP A 11 3.82 -60.44 -19.59
C TRP A 11 5.12 -59.76 -19.13
N GLY A 12 6.28 -60.38 -19.38
CA GLY A 12 7.57 -59.75 -19.11
C GLY A 12 7.82 -58.53 -20.01
N GLY A 13 7.49 -58.65 -21.31
CA GLY A 13 7.52 -57.54 -22.25
C GLY A 13 6.52 -56.43 -21.92
N ALA A 14 5.28 -56.79 -21.55
CA ALA A 14 4.24 -55.85 -21.16
C ALA A 14 4.62 -55.04 -19.91
N ALA A 15 5.26 -55.67 -18.92
CA ALA A 15 5.78 -55.01 -17.73
C ALA A 15 6.89 -54.00 -18.07
N THR A 16 7.82 -54.36 -18.97
CA THR A 16 8.86 -53.43 -19.46
C THR A 16 8.26 -52.21 -20.14
N VAL A 17 7.33 -52.40 -21.09
CA VAL A 17 6.72 -51.29 -21.84
C VAL A 17 5.96 -50.35 -20.90
N THR A 18 5.18 -50.89 -19.97
CA THR A 18 4.43 -50.11 -18.97
C THR A 18 5.36 -49.32 -18.06
N GLY A 19 6.43 -49.95 -17.55
CA GLY A 19 7.42 -49.30 -16.70
C GLY A 19 8.23 -48.23 -17.41
N MET A 20 8.59 -48.46 -18.69
CA MET A 20 9.28 -47.47 -19.53
C MET A 20 8.39 -46.25 -19.82
N LEU A 21 7.12 -46.47 -20.20
CA LEU A 21 6.16 -45.38 -20.41
C LEU A 21 5.94 -44.56 -19.14
N GLY A 22 5.74 -45.22 -17.99
CA GLY A 22 5.63 -44.54 -16.70
C GLY A 22 6.89 -43.72 -16.36
N THR A 23 8.07 -44.24 -16.66
CA THR A 23 9.35 -43.55 -16.45
C THR A 23 9.50 -42.33 -17.37
N VAL A 24 9.00 -42.38 -18.60
CA VAL A 24 9.01 -41.24 -19.52
C VAL A 24 8.00 -40.17 -19.08
N VAL A 25 6.80 -40.56 -18.65
CA VAL A 25 5.76 -39.64 -18.17
C VAL A 25 6.20 -38.93 -16.88
N VAL A 26 6.69 -39.69 -15.90
CA VAL A 26 7.28 -39.13 -14.66
C VAL A 26 8.55 -38.33 -14.99
N GLY A 27 9.32 -38.79 -15.98
CA GLY A 27 10.49 -38.10 -16.53
C GLY A 27 10.16 -36.69 -17.01
N ALA A 28 9.09 -36.57 -17.80
CA ALA A 28 8.58 -35.31 -18.34
C ALA A 28 7.91 -34.42 -17.29
N HIS A 29 7.27 -34.99 -16.26
CA HIS A 29 6.62 -34.21 -15.20
C HIS A 29 7.63 -33.61 -14.19
N PHE A 30 8.77 -34.27 -13.99
CA PHE A 30 9.76 -33.89 -12.97
C PHE A 30 11.15 -33.53 -13.57
N ASP A 31 11.23 -33.21 -14.87
CA ASP A 31 12.45 -32.76 -15.57
C ASP A 31 13.70 -33.62 -15.29
N HIS A 32 13.56 -34.94 -15.46
CA HIS A 32 14.69 -35.85 -15.28
C HIS A 32 15.75 -35.65 -16.37
N GLY A 33 17.02 -35.50 -15.98
CA GLY A 33 18.13 -35.43 -16.93
C GLY A 33 18.24 -36.69 -17.82
N PRO A 34 18.82 -36.57 -19.03
CA PRO A 34 18.84 -37.65 -20.03
C PRO A 34 19.57 -38.91 -19.55
N THR A 35 20.60 -38.76 -18.71
CA THR A 35 21.33 -39.87 -18.10
C THR A 35 20.50 -40.67 -17.10
N ALA A 36 19.70 -39.99 -16.28
CA ALA A 36 18.81 -40.63 -15.31
C ALA A 36 17.66 -41.36 -16.00
N LEU A 37 17.13 -40.78 -17.09
CA LEU A 37 16.11 -41.39 -17.91
C LEU A 37 16.64 -42.65 -18.60
N LEU A 38 17.81 -42.57 -19.26
CA LEU A 38 18.45 -43.72 -19.90
C LEU A 38 18.77 -44.86 -18.92
N TYR A 39 19.29 -44.52 -17.73
CA TYR A 39 19.55 -45.52 -16.69
C TYR A 39 18.27 -46.26 -16.29
N ARG A 40 17.18 -45.52 -16.00
CA ARG A 40 15.91 -46.14 -15.58
C ARG A 40 15.26 -46.96 -16.68
N LEU A 41 15.31 -46.50 -17.93
CA LEU A 41 14.87 -47.30 -19.08
C LEU A 41 15.70 -48.59 -19.20
N GLY A 42 17.01 -48.49 -19.03
CA GLY A 42 17.91 -49.66 -19.00
C GLY A 42 17.54 -50.65 -17.89
N CYS A 43 17.19 -50.17 -16.68
CA CYS A 43 16.72 -51.03 -15.60
C CYS A 43 15.40 -51.75 -15.94
N TRP A 44 14.44 -51.08 -16.60
CA TRP A 44 13.19 -51.70 -17.02
C TRP A 44 13.37 -52.74 -18.12
N ILE A 45 14.28 -52.49 -19.06
CA ILE A 45 14.66 -53.45 -20.10
C ILE A 45 15.34 -54.67 -19.46
N GLY A 46 16.29 -54.46 -18.56
CA GLY A 46 16.98 -55.54 -17.86
C GLY A 46 16.03 -56.39 -17.00
N ALA A 47 15.16 -55.73 -16.22
CA ALA A 47 14.23 -56.41 -15.32
C ALA A 47 13.18 -57.22 -16.09
N GLY A 48 12.52 -56.65 -17.10
CA GLY A 48 11.53 -57.41 -17.86
C GLY A 48 12.14 -58.37 -18.88
N GLY A 49 13.37 -58.14 -19.36
CA GLY A 49 14.15 -59.13 -20.09
C GLY A 49 14.45 -60.36 -19.24
N TRP A 50 14.86 -60.17 -17.99
CA TRP A 50 15.03 -61.25 -17.03
C TRP A 50 13.70 -61.97 -16.74
N LEU A 51 12.62 -61.22 -16.47
CA LEU A 51 11.29 -61.78 -16.22
C LEU A 51 10.77 -62.60 -17.41
N THR A 52 10.95 -62.12 -18.64
CA THR A 52 10.58 -62.86 -19.86
C THR A 52 11.39 -64.15 -19.96
N TYR A 53 12.70 -64.10 -19.69
CA TYR A 53 13.57 -65.27 -19.71
C TYR A 53 13.21 -66.31 -18.64
N THR A 54 12.83 -65.88 -17.43
CA THR A 54 12.44 -66.78 -16.34
C THR A 54 11.09 -67.46 -16.60
N LEU A 55 10.17 -66.76 -17.26
CA LEU A 55 8.87 -67.30 -17.69
C LEU A 55 9.01 -68.34 -18.81
N ILE A 56 10.03 -68.22 -19.68
CA ILE A 56 10.31 -69.20 -20.75
C ILE A 56 11.02 -70.44 -20.22
N THR A 57 11.93 -70.27 -19.25
CA THR A 57 12.82 -71.34 -18.79
C THR A 57 12.38 -71.88 -17.43
N THR A 58 12.79 -71.21 -16.36
CA THR A 58 12.34 -71.39 -14.98
C THR A 58 13.09 -70.37 -14.11
N PRO A 59 12.45 -69.80 -13.08
CA PRO A 59 13.14 -68.94 -12.11
C PRO A 59 14.09 -69.74 -11.20
N TRP A 60 13.96 -71.07 -11.12
CA TRP A 60 14.66 -71.92 -10.16
C TRP A 60 15.96 -72.56 -10.71
N ASN A 61 16.62 -71.89 -11.66
CA ASN A 61 17.89 -72.32 -12.22
C ASN A 61 19.03 -71.40 -11.74
N LEU A 62 20.19 -72.00 -11.41
CA LEU A 62 21.40 -71.31 -11.02
C LEU A 62 21.80 -70.21 -12.02
N ASN A 63 21.64 -70.45 -13.33
CA ASN A 63 21.94 -69.46 -14.37
C ASN A 63 20.99 -68.26 -14.31
N THR A 64 19.72 -68.49 -13.96
CA THR A 64 18.71 -67.44 -13.83
C THR A 64 18.97 -66.57 -12.60
N PHE A 65 19.40 -67.17 -11.48
CA PHE A 65 19.87 -66.45 -10.31
C PHE A 65 21.18 -65.68 -10.56
N ALA A 66 22.12 -66.28 -11.30
CA ALA A 66 23.37 -65.62 -11.68
C ALA A 66 23.10 -64.39 -12.56
N ALA A 67 22.21 -64.50 -13.55
CA ALA A 67 21.81 -63.37 -14.39
C ALA A 67 21.13 -62.24 -13.58
N LEU A 68 20.26 -62.58 -12.62
CA LEU A 68 19.66 -61.61 -11.72
C LEU A 68 20.72 -60.91 -10.85
N GLY A 69 21.63 -61.69 -10.27
CA GLY A 69 22.70 -61.18 -9.42
C GLY A 69 23.63 -60.23 -10.16
N VAL A 70 24.04 -60.58 -11.39
CA VAL A 70 24.85 -59.72 -12.25
C VAL A 70 24.06 -58.45 -12.61
N GLY A 71 22.80 -58.56 -13.02
CA GLY A 71 21.96 -57.41 -13.36
C GLY A 71 21.75 -56.45 -12.17
N ALA A 72 21.51 -56.98 -10.98
CA ALA A 72 21.35 -56.20 -9.75
C ALA A 72 22.65 -55.50 -9.34
N LEU A 73 23.79 -56.17 -9.46
CA LEU A 73 25.10 -55.57 -9.21
C LEU A 73 25.42 -54.45 -10.21
N THR A 74 25.17 -54.67 -11.50
CA THR A 74 25.37 -53.65 -12.53
C THR A 74 24.46 -52.44 -12.32
N ALA A 75 23.18 -52.66 -12.00
CA ALA A 75 22.26 -51.58 -11.65
C ALA A 75 22.72 -50.83 -10.38
N GLY A 76 23.15 -51.55 -9.34
CA GLY A 76 23.69 -50.95 -8.11
C GLY A 76 24.91 -50.06 -8.37
N LEU A 77 25.87 -50.53 -9.17
CA LEU A 77 27.08 -49.78 -9.54
C LEU A 77 26.76 -48.54 -10.38
N LEU A 78 25.75 -48.62 -11.25
CA LEU A 78 25.32 -47.52 -12.11
C LEU A 78 24.24 -46.62 -11.46
N SER A 79 23.78 -46.95 -10.26
CA SER A 79 22.75 -46.18 -9.54
C SER A 79 23.05 -44.69 -9.34
N PRO A 80 24.31 -44.22 -9.26
CA PRO A 80 24.59 -42.78 -9.25
C PRO A 80 24.10 -42.05 -10.52
N LEU A 81 24.03 -42.73 -11.67
CA LEU A 81 23.50 -42.17 -12.92
C LEU A 81 21.98 -41.96 -12.87
N GLY A 82 21.26 -42.68 -12.01
CA GLY A 82 19.82 -42.57 -11.81
C GLY A 82 19.38 -41.52 -10.78
N ARG A 83 20.33 -40.87 -10.10
CA ARG A 83 20.03 -39.82 -9.11
C ARG A 83 19.53 -38.57 -9.82
N VAL A 84 18.40 -38.05 -9.34
CA VAL A 84 17.89 -36.75 -9.74
C VAL A 84 18.75 -35.70 -9.05
N THR A 85 19.80 -35.23 -9.71
CA THR A 85 20.39 -33.94 -9.35
C THR A 85 19.37 -32.87 -9.74
N PRO A 86 18.97 -31.97 -8.83
CA PRO A 86 18.18 -30.80 -9.20
C PRO A 86 18.89 -30.12 -10.37
N HIS A 87 18.29 -30.19 -11.56
CA HIS A 87 18.83 -29.53 -12.72
C HIS A 87 18.69 -28.03 -12.46
N THR A 88 19.80 -27.38 -12.10
CA THR A 88 19.96 -25.97 -12.36
C THR A 88 19.90 -25.83 -13.88
N ASP A 89 18.74 -25.35 -14.32
CA ASP A 89 18.34 -25.18 -15.71
C ASP A 89 19.45 -24.43 -16.48
N ARG A 90 20.38 -25.16 -17.10
CA ARG A 90 21.45 -24.61 -17.94
C ARG A 90 20.89 -24.37 -19.33
N ARG A 91 20.01 -23.38 -19.41
CA ARG A 91 19.68 -22.71 -20.67
C ARG A 91 20.96 -22.03 -21.21
N PRO A 92 21.11 -21.83 -22.52
CA PRO A 92 22.18 -21.00 -23.08
C PRO A 92 22.25 -19.59 -22.46
N GLY A 93 21.13 -19.09 -21.94
CA GLY A 93 21.06 -17.86 -21.13
C GLY A 93 21.74 -17.97 -19.76
N THR A 94 21.75 -19.15 -19.11
CA THR A 94 22.32 -19.33 -17.76
C THR A 94 23.83 -19.13 -17.74
N ALA A 95 24.56 -19.53 -18.78
CA ALA A 95 25.99 -19.24 -18.88
C ALA A 95 26.29 -17.75 -19.07
N LEU A 96 25.44 -17.03 -19.81
CA LEU A 96 25.52 -15.58 -19.98
C LEU A 96 25.18 -14.86 -18.66
N VAL A 97 24.10 -15.28 -17.99
CA VAL A 97 23.65 -14.76 -16.69
C VAL A 97 24.71 -15.02 -15.61
N LEU A 98 25.33 -16.21 -15.57
CA LEU A 98 26.43 -16.49 -14.65
C LEU A 98 27.65 -15.59 -14.89
N ARG A 99 28.00 -15.31 -16.17
CA ARG A 99 29.08 -14.37 -16.50
C ARG A 99 28.73 -12.93 -16.13
N GLN A 100 27.49 -12.51 -16.37
CA GLN A 100 27.00 -11.19 -16.02
C GLN A 100 26.97 -10.99 -14.50
N ASN A 101 26.44 -11.96 -13.76
CA ASN A 101 26.38 -11.96 -12.30
C ASN A 101 27.78 -11.98 -11.69
N ALA A 102 28.71 -12.78 -12.23
CA ALA A 102 30.10 -12.76 -11.80
C ALA A 102 30.77 -11.39 -12.03
N ARG A 103 30.48 -10.73 -13.16
CA ARG A 103 30.99 -9.38 -13.44
C ARG A 103 30.42 -8.36 -12.46
N ILE A 104 29.11 -8.41 -12.19
CA ILE A 104 28.45 -7.56 -11.20
C ILE A 104 29.06 -7.80 -9.82
N GLY A 105 29.28 -9.06 -9.43
CA GLY A 105 29.91 -9.42 -8.16
C GLY A 105 31.31 -8.81 -8.01
N ILE A 106 32.19 -8.99 -8.99
CA ILE A 106 33.54 -8.39 -8.99
C ILE A 106 33.47 -6.86 -8.92
N GLU A 107 32.50 -6.24 -9.61
CA GLU A 107 32.29 -4.79 -9.55
C GLU A 107 31.92 -4.34 -8.14
N TRP A 108 31.03 -5.08 -7.46
CA TRP A 108 30.63 -4.81 -6.08
C TRP A 108 31.73 -5.06 -5.06
N GLU A 109 32.57 -6.08 -5.22
CA GLU A 109 33.77 -6.28 -4.39
C GLU A 109 34.71 -5.07 -4.49
N ASN A 110 34.99 -4.62 -5.71
CA ASN A 110 35.83 -3.45 -5.96
C ASN A 110 35.19 -2.16 -5.42
N ARG A 111 33.86 -2.04 -5.50
CA ARG A 111 33.11 -0.90 -4.98
C ARG A 111 33.17 -0.85 -3.45
N LEU A 112 32.90 -1.96 -2.77
CA LEU A 112 32.98 -2.07 -1.31
C LEU A 112 34.41 -1.80 -0.80
N LEU A 113 35.43 -2.23 -1.55
CA LEU A 113 36.82 -1.90 -1.24
C LEU A 113 37.12 -0.41 -1.44
N ARG A 114 36.60 0.22 -2.50
CA ARG A 114 36.88 1.64 -2.79
C ARG A 114 36.13 2.58 -1.85
N VAL A 115 34.86 2.33 -1.60
CA VAL A 115 33.95 3.20 -0.84
C VAL A 115 34.08 2.91 0.65
N CYS A 116 33.87 1.66 1.08
CA CYS A 116 33.85 1.29 2.49
C CYS A 116 35.24 0.97 3.05
N ARG A 117 36.25 0.78 2.19
CA ARG A 117 37.59 0.27 2.55
C ARG A 117 37.57 -1.14 3.15
N ILE A 118 36.57 -1.94 2.78
CA ILE A 118 36.38 -3.31 3.28
C ILE A 118 36.62 -4.28 2.12
N ARG A 119 37.52 -5.24 2.32
CA ARG A 119 37.67 -6.39 1.41
C ARG A 119 36.62 -7.42 1.75
N VAL A 120 35.75 -7.71 0.80
CA VAL A 120 34.67 -8.68 0.94
C VAL A 120 34.77 -9.74 -0.14
N THR A 121 33.96 -10.79 -0.01
CA THR A 121 33.72 -11.76 -1.09
C THR A 121 32.24 -11.75 -1.45
N VAL A 122 31.92 -11.55 -2.72
CA VAL A 122 30.54 -11.71 -3.21
C VAL A 122 30.30 -13.18 -3.51
N THR A 123 29.34 -13.78 -2.81
CA THR A 123 29.00 -15.20 -2.96
C THR A 123 27.98 -15.43 -4.07
N ASP A 124 27.05 -14.49 -4.26
CA ASP A 124 26.00 -14.60 -5.28
C ASP A 124 25.44 -13.22 -5.67
N VAL A 125 24.85 -13.16 -6.88
CA VAL A 125 24.07 -12.03 -7.36
C VAL A 125 22.75 -12.55 -7.93
N VAL A 126 21.63 -12.12 -7.34
CA VAL A 126 20.30 -12.61 -7.68
C VAL A 126 19.46 -11.45 -8.22
N THR A 127 19.15 -11.49 -9.51
CA THR A 127 18.24 -10.50 -10.12
C THR A 127 16.81 -10.73 -9.64
N TRP A 128 16.11 -9.65 -9.29
CA TRP A 128 14.74 -9.74 -8.83
C TRP A 128 13.81 -10.12 -10.00
N PRO A 129 12.84 -11.02 -9.80
CA PRO A 129 11.85 -11.37 -10.83
C PRO A 129 11.07 -10.18 -11.39
N THR A 130 10.92 -9.14 -10.58
CA THR A 130 10.24 -7.89 -10.89
C THR A 130 11.01 -7.01 -11.89
N GLY A 131 12.30 -7.29 -12.12
CA GLY A 131 13.16 -6.49 -13.00
C GLY A 131 13.51 -5.11 -12.45
N THR A 132 13.23 -4.84 -11.17
CA THR A 132 13.47 -3.53 -10.53
C THR A 132 14.83 -3.40 -9.87
N GLY A 133 15.66 -4.45 -9.92
CA GLY A 133 16.97 -4.49 -9.29
C GLY A 133 17.51 -5.91 -9.07
N TYR A 134 18.44 -6.03 -8.13
CA TYR A 134 19.10 -7.29 -7.79
C TYR A 134 19.68 -7.28 -6.37
N ASP A 135 19.84 -8.46 -5.80
CA ASP A 135 20.53 -8.68 -4.52
C ASP A 135 21.99 -9.09 -4.77
N VAL A 136 22.90 -8.55 -3.96
CA VAL A 136 24.30 -8.96 -3.91
C VAL A 136 24.56 -9.57 -2.54
N GLN A 137 24.85 -10.87 -2.50
CA GLN A 137 25.18 -11.57 -1.26
C GLN A 137 26.66 -11.44 -0.98
N VAL A 138 27.00 -10.96 0.22
CA VAL A 138 28.35 -10.56 0.58
C VAL A 138 28.77 -11.23 1.89
N GLU A 139 29.92 -11.90 1.85
CA GLU A 139 30.63 -12.37 3.03
C GLU A 139 31.56 -11.25 3.53
N LEU A 140 31.35 -10.82 4.77
CA LEU A 140 32.19 -9.85 5.44
C LEU A 140 33.49 -10.51 5.90
N PRO A 141 34.62 -9.77 5.92
CA PRO A 141 35.86 -10.30 6.45
C PRO A 141 35.75 -10.54 7.96
N GLY A 142 36.46 -11.55 8.45
CA GLY A 142 36.71 -11.68 9.90
C GLY A 142 37.44 -10.44 10.45
N GLY A 143 37.30 -10.17 11.75
CA GLY A 143 38.04 -9.08 12.40
C GLY A 143 37.22 -7.85 12.79
N GLY A 144 35.89 -7.98 12.95
CA GLY A 144 35.06 -6.98 13.61
C GLY A 144 34.32 -6.00 12.70
N VAL A 145 34.41 -6.15 11.37
CA VAL A 145 33.54 -5.44 10.43
C VAL A 145 32.09 -5.86 10.67
N THR A 146 31.19 -4.88 10.77
CA THR A 146 29.78 -5.14 11.09
C THR A 146 28.86 -4.68 9.95
N ARG A 147 27.66 -5.26 9.89
CA ARG A 147 26.60 -4.81 8.97
C ARG A 147 26.35 -3.30 9.08
N LYS A 148 26.28 -2.76 10.31
CA LYS A 148 26.05 -1.33 10.55
C LYS A 148 27.11 -0.44 9.91
N GLN A 149 28.37 -0.91 9.89
CA GLN A 149 29.46 -0.19 9.24
C GLN A 149 29.27 -0.14 7.72
N VAL A 150 28.77 -1.21 7.09
CA VAL A 150 28.47 -1.19 5.65
C VAL A 150 27.24 -0.33 5.36
N GLU A 151 26.22 -0.43 6.22
CA GLU A 151 24.97 0.32 6.14
C GLU A 151 25.20 1.85 6.16
N SER A 152 26.17 2.35 6.93
CA SER A 152 26.51 3.78 6.93
C SER A 152 27.10 4.31 5.61
N TYR A 153 27.44 3.43 4.67
CA TYR A 153 27.92 3.81 3.33
C TYR A 153 26.87 3.58 2.22
N ALA A 154 25.61 3.26 2.55
CA ALA A 154 24.56 2.96 1.58
C ALA A 154 24.45 4.00 0.45
N GLU A 155 24.39 5.29 0.81
CA GLU A 155 24.29 6.41 -0.14
C GLU A 155 25.54 6.57 -1.00
N ALA A 156 26.73 6.44 -0.40
CA ALA A 156 27.99 6.51 -1.12
C ALA A 156 28.15 5.33 -2.10
N LEU A 157 27.66 4.14 -1.74
CA LEU A 157 27.62 2.97 -2.62
C LEU A 157 26.65 3.19 -3.78
N ALA A 158 25.47 3.77 -3.55
CA ALA A 158 24.51 4.12 -4.59
C ALA A 158 25.09 5.17 -5.56
N THR A 159 25.74 6.20 -5.03
CA THR A 159 26.41 7.25 -5.80
C THR A 159 27.53 6.68 -6.67
N ASP A 160 28.39 5.83 -6.10
CA ASP A 160 29.47 5.20 -6.85
C ASP A 160 28.95 4.24 -7.94
N ALA A 161 27.84 3.54 -7.66
CA ALA A 161 27.13 2.72 -8.64
C ALA A 161 26.38 3.54 -9.71
N ARG A 162 26.31 4.88 -9.56
CA ARG A 162 25.58 5.81 -10.43
C ARG A 162 24.12 5.38 -10.63
N LEU A 163 23.48 4.95 -9.54
CA LEU A 163 22.07 4.59 -9.59
C LEU A 163 21.22 5.83 -9.94
N PRO A 164 20.10 5.68 -10.69
CA PRO A 164 19.20 6.78 -10.97
C PRO A 164 18.64 7.43 -9.68
N GLU A 165 18.21 8.67 -9.76
CA GLU A 165 17.56 9.37 -8.64
C GLU A 165 16.38 8.57 -8.07
N GLY A 166 16.32 8.47 -6.75
CA GLY A 166 15.36 7.66 -5.98
C GLY A 166 15.58 6.13 -6.06
N CYS A 167 16.69 5.68 -6.66
CA CYS A 167 17.20 4.32 -6.49
C CYS A 167 18.33 4.33 -5.45
N GLY A 168 18.47 3.23 -4.70
CA GLY A 168 19.50 3.11 -3.68
C GLY A 168 19.97 1.67 -3.43
N VAL A 169 20.75 1.54 -2.37
CA VAL A 169 21.28 0.29 -1.85
C VAL A 169 20.77 0.12 -0.42
N GLU A 170 19.95 -0.89 -0.17
CA GLU A 170 19.50 -1.27 1.19
C GLU A 170 20.39 -2.41 1.70
N ILE A 171 20.95 -2.28 2.91
CA ILE A 171 21.84 -3.28 3.51
C ILE A 171 21.08 -4.08 4.57
N VAL A 172 20.77 -5.34 4.26
CA VAL A 172 20.11 -6.26 5.19
C VAL A 172 21.04 -7.37 5.67
N GLY A 173 20.65 -8.04 6.76
CA GLY A 173 21.40 -9.19 7.27
C GLY A 173 21.26 -10.40 6.35
N GLY A 174 22.35 -11.15 6.17
CA GLY A 174 22.30 -12.47 5.54
C GLY A 174 22.02 -13.60 6.56
N PRO A 175 22.23 -14.87 6.16
CA PRO A 175 21.97 -16.04 7.01
C PRO A 175 22.69 -16.05 8.36
N HIS A 176 23.83 -15.36 8.48
CA HIS A 176 24.56 -15.17 9.73
C HIS A 176 25.19 -13.78 9.84
N ARG A 177 25.71 -13.43 11.02
CA ARG A 177 26.29 -12.10 11.31
C ARG A 177 27.52 -11.73 10.47
N GLY A 178 28.18 -12.73 9.87
CA GLY A 178 29.27 -12.56 8.91
C GLY A 178 28.82 -12.25 7.49
N THR A 179 27.51 -12.27 7.22
CA THR A 179 26.94 -12.03 5.88
C THR A 179 26.03 -10.81 5.85
N VAL A 180 26.03 -10.12 4.73
CA VAL A 180 25.08 -9.04 4.42
C VAL A 180 24.55 -9.21 3.00
N VAL A 181 23.36 -8.70 2.75
CA VAL A 181 22.78 -8.63 1.41
C VAL A 181 22.60 -7.16 1.07
N LEU A 182 23.17 -6.74 -0.07
CA LEU A 182 22.95 -5.42 -0.65
C LEU A 182 21.80 -5.55 -1.64
N ARG A 183 20.65 -4.97 -1.31
CA ARG A 183 19.49 -4.89 -2.18
C ARG A 183 19.62 -3.65 -3.04
N VAL A 184 19.93 -3.84 -4.31
CA VAL A 184 20.24 -2.75 -5.25
C VAL A 184 19.04 -2.50 -6.14
N SER A 185 18.30 -1.42 -5.89
CA SER A 185 17.24 -0.98 -6.80
C SER A 185 17.84 -0.26 -8.01
N THR A 186 17.35 -0.56 -9.20
CA THR A 186 17.73 0.09 -10.46
C THR A 186 16.55 0.80 -11.13
N VAL A 187 15.34 0.64 -10.57
CA VAL A 187 14.12 1.30 -11.01
C VAL A 187 13.52 2.04 -9.83
N ASN A 188 13.23 3.34 -10.01
CA ASN A 188 12.58 4.14 -8.98
C ASN A 188 11.08 3.77 -8.91
N ARG A 189 10.76 2.72 -8.16
CA ARG A 189 9.37 2.28 -7.93
C ARG A 189 8.57 3.30 -7.11
N LEU A 190 9.22 4.05 -6.22
CA LEU A 190 8.56 5.03 -5.37
C LEU A 190 7.95 6.20 -6.16
N ALA A 191 8.56 6.58 -7.28
CA ALA A 191 8.06 7.64 -8.15
C ALA A 191 6.86 7.20 -9.03
N GLN A 192 6.56 5.90 -9.10
CA GLN A 192 5.50 5.40 -9.96
C GLN A 192 4.14 5.46 -9.26
N ILE A 193 3.09 5.72 -10.05
CA ILE A 193 1.72 5.54 -9.57
C ILE A 193 1.37 4.05 -9.73
N ILE A 194 1.25 3.36 -8.60
CA ILE A 194 0.86 1.96 -8.56
C ILE A 194 -0.61 1.93 -8.15
N THR A 195 -1.50 1.50 -9.05
CA THR A 195 -2.93 1.41 -8.76
C THR A 195 -3.23 0.15 -7.95
N TYR A 196 -4.24 0.17 -7.09
CA TYR A 196 -4.66 -1.03 -6.36
C TYR A 196 -4.92 -2.19 -7.33
N PRO A 197 -4.41 -3.41 -7.07
CA PRO A 197 -4.63 -4.56 -7.94
C PRO A 197 -6.12 -4.82 -8.14
N ALA A 198 -6.59 -5.01 -9.37
CA ALA A 198 -8.00 -5.30 -9.66
C ALA A 198 -8.39 -6.75 -9.31
N ASP A 199 -7.83 -7.28 -8.23
CA ASP A 199 -8.18 -8.57 -7.64
C ASP A 199 -8.96 -8.31 -6.35
N TYR A 200 -10.20 -8.79 -6.34
CA TYR A 200 -11.12 -8.70 -5.20
C TYR A 200 -11.51 -10.10 -4.70
N SER A 201 -10.70 -11.13 -5.00
CA SER A 201 -10.96 -12.47 -4.51
C SER A 201 -11.04 -12.47 -2.98
N PRO A 202 -11.90 -13.33 -2.39
CA PRO A 202 -11.94 -13.51 -0.94
C PRO A 202 -10.58 -13.89 -0.38
N THR A 203 -10.26 -13.37 0.81
CA THR A 203 -9.03 -13.63 1.56
C THR A 203 -9.36 -13.96 3.03
N THR A 204 -8.33 -14.06 3.88
CA THR A 204 -8.44 -14.23 5.33
C THR A 204 -7.54 -13.22 6.06
N VAL A 205 -7.97 -12.77 7.23
CA VAL A 205 -7.17 -11.90 8.11
C VAL A 205 -5.94 -12.63 8.71
N LEU A 206 -5.88 -13.95 8.56
CA LEU A 206 -4.72 -14.80 8.91
C LEU A 206 -3.57 -14.69 7.90
N GLU A 207 -3.78 -14.00 6.79
CA GLU A 207 -2.75 -13.63 5.82
C GLU A 207 -2.42 -12.14 5.92
N PRO A 208 -1.21 -11.71 5.48
CA PRO A 208 -0.87 -10.30 5.45
C PRO A 208 -1.82 -9.52 4.54
N ILE A 209 -2.28 -8.36 5.02
CA ILE A 209 -2.89 -7.37 4.12
C ILE A 209 -1.78 -6.54 3.49
N TYR A 210 -1.89 -6.29 2.20
CA TYR A 210 -0.92 -5.50 1.44
C TYR A 210 -1.51 -4.15 1.08
N TRP A 211 -0.70 -3.11 1.24
CA TRP A 211 -1.11 -1.72 1.02
C TRP A 211 -0.19 -0.94 0.08
N GLY A 212 0.69 -1.65 -0.62
CA GLY A 212 1.64 -1.05 -1.55
C GLY A 212 2.78 -1.96 -1.87
N GLU A 213 3.89 -1.36 -2.31
CA GLU A 213 5.11 -2.05 -2.68
C GLU A 213 6.35 -1.35 -2.14
N TYR A 214 7.34 -2.13 -1.74
CA TYR A 214 8.68 -1.64 -1.43
C TYR A 214 9.45 -1.27 -2.73
N THR A 215 10.65 -0.70 -2.57
CA THR A 215 11.52 -0.31 -3.71
C THR A 215 11.86 -1.46 -4.65
N ASN A 216 11.87 -2.71 -4.15
CA ASN A 216 12.10 -3.92 -4.93
C ASN A 216 10.83 -4.50 -5.58
N ALA A 217 9.70 -3.81 -5.47
CA ALA A 217 8.38 -4.26 -5.88
C ALA A 217 7.84 -5.48 -5.11
N ASP A 218 8.46 -5.84 -3.98
CA ASP A 218 7.83 -6.76 -3.04
C ASP A 218 6.61 -6.09 -2.40
N PRO A 219 5.52 -6.82 -2.14
CA PRO A 219 4.36 -6.29 -1.44
C PRO A 219 4.73 -5.73 -0.06
N ALA A 220 4.29 -4.50 0.22
CA ALA A 220 4.36 -3.88 1.53
C ALA A 220 3.05 -4.17 2.29
N GLY A 221 3.16 -4.82 3.45
CA GLY A 221 2.00 -5.30 4.18
C GLY A 221 2.35 -5.88 5.54
N ALA A 222 1.34 -6.29 6.31
CA ALA A 222 1.52 -6.95 7.60
C ALA A 222 0.33 -7.84 7.97
N LEU A 223 0.58 -8.76 8.90
CA LEU A 223 -0.44 -9.60 9.51
C LEU A 223 -1.23 -8.82 10.57
N VAL A 224 -2.37 -8.26 10.16
CA VAL A 224 -3.27 -7.47 11.01
C VAL A 224 -4.13 -8.29 11.95
N ARG A 225 -4.04 -9.63 11.94
CA ARG A 225 -4.60 -10.45 13.01
C ARG A 225 -3.92 -10.17 14.36
N GLU A 226 -2.61 -9.92 14.33
CA GLU A 226 -1.79 -9.90 15.54
C GLU A 226 -1.37 -8.50 15.96
N GLU A 227 -1.26 -7.57 15.02
CA GLU A 227 -0.68 -6.26 15.27
C GLU A 227 -1.64 -5.13 14.90
N SER A 228 -1.79 -4.16 15.80
CA SER A 228 -2.44 -2.89 15.46
C SER A 228 -1.55 -2.08 14.52
N VAL A 229 -2.16 -1.22 13.71
CA VAL A 229 -1.46 -0.38 12.73
C VAL A 229 -1.60 1.09 13.13
N LEU A 230 -0.51 1.84 13.03
CA LEU A 230 -0.48 3.29 13.23
C LEU A 230 0.03 3.95 11.96
N ILE A 231 -0.77 4.86 11.42
CA ILE A 231 -0.50 5.60 10.20
C ILE A 231 -0.49 7.09 10.54
N ALA A 232 0.64 7.75 10.29
CA ALA A 232 0.72 9.20 10.42
C ALA A 232 1.11 9.86 9.09
N GLY A 233 0.63 11.08 8.88
CA GLY A 233 1.02 11.90 7.74
C GLY A 233 0.10 13.09 7.53
N LYS A 234 0.67 14.20 7.06
CA LYS A 234 -0.08 15.44 6.80
C LYS A 234 -1.21 15.25 5.79
N ARG A 235 -2.14 16.21 5.76
CA ARG A 235 -3.16 16.29 4.70
C ARG A 235 -2.50 16.27 3.31
N GLY A 236 -3.08 15.50 2.39
CA GLY A 236 -2.54 15.35 1.04
C GLY A 236 -1.35 14.38 0.90
N SER A 237 -0.86 13.76 1.98
CA SER A 237 0.24 12.77 1.94
C SER A 237 -0.13 11.44 1.28
N GLY A 238 -1.42 11.11 1.19
CA GLY A 238 -1.93 9.82 0.72
C GLY A 238 -2.52 8.93 1.81
N LYS A 239 -2.52 9.37 3.08
CA LYS A 239 -3.11 8.65 4.23
C LYS A 239 -4.55 8.15 3.99
N THR A 240 -5.44 9.01 3.47
CA THR A 240 -6.83 8.61 3.20
C THR A 240 -6.90 7.49 2.17
N THR A 241 -6.13 7.58 1.08
CA THR A 241 -6.05 6.52 0.07
C THR A 241 -5.52 5.20 0.67
N LEU A 242 -4.55 5.29 1.59
CA LEU A 242 -4.05 4.13 2.32
C LEU A 242 -5.09 3.50 3.26
N LEU A 243 -5.97 4.29 3.88
CA LEU A 243 -7.09 3.76 4.66
C LEU A 243 -8.16 3.13 3.77
N GLN A 244 -8.40 3.69 2.58
CA GLN A 244 -9.30 3.08 1.59
C GLN A 244 -8.76 1.72 1.12
N ASP A 245 -7.45 1.64 0.87
CA ASP A 245 -6.75 0.40 0.53
C ASP A 245 -6.88 -0.65 1.64
N ALA A 246 -6.61 -0.26 2.89
CA ALA A 246 -6.81 -1.13 4.04
C ALA A 246 -8.27 -1.60 4.17
N SER A 247 -9.24 -0.74 3.88
CA SER A 247 -10.67 -1.08 3.89
C SER A 247 -11.02 -2.12 2.83
N ILE A 248 -10.48 -2.01 1.60
CA ILE A 248 -10.63 -3.03 0.56
C ILE A 248 -10.00 -4.35 1.03
N ALA A 249 -8.73 -4.32 1.46
CA ALA A 249 -8.00 -5.52 1.84
C ALA A 249 -8.68 -6.26 3.01
N LEU A 250 -9.15 -5.53 4.02
CA LEU A 250 -9.86 -6.08 5.18
C LEU A 250 -11.29 -6.52 4.87
N GLY A 251 -11.98 -5.82 3.96
CA GLY A 251 -13.35 -6.17 3.56
C GLY A 251 -13.41 -7.44 2.71
N ARG A 252 -12.33 -7.75 1.97
CA ARG A 252 -12.16 -9.03 1.24
C ARG A 252 -11.98 -10.22 2.18
N CYS A 253 -11.54 -9.99 3.42
CA CYS A 253 -11.34 -11.06 4.39
C CYS A 253 -12.68 -11.60 4.91
N THR A 254 -12.98 -12.86 4.59
CA THR A 254 -14.27 -13.50 4.93
C THR A 254 -14.45 -13.78 6.42
N ASP A 255 -13.39 -13.62 7.20
CA ASP A 255 -13.30 -13.79 8.65
C ASP A 255 -13.02 -12.46 9.38
N ASN A 256 -13.31 -11.31 8.72
CA ASN A 256 -13.14 -9.98 9.30
C ASN A 256 -14.34 -9.07 9.04
N LEU A 257 -14.75 -8.34 10.08
CA LEU A 257 -15.72 -7.25 10.05
C LEU A 257 -15.00 -5.92 10.11
N VAL A 258 -15.31 -5.04 9.16
CA VAL A 258 -14.74 -3.69 9.08
C VAL A 258 -15.68 -2.69 9.74
N TRP A 259 -15.17 -1.96 10.73
CA TRP A 259 -15.84 -0.82 11.35
C TRP A 259 -15.05 0.46 11.09
N HIS A 260 -15.74 1.58 10.84
CA HIS A 260 -15.11 2.89 10.62
C HIS A 260 -15.43 3.84 11.77
N LEU A 261 -14.41 4.37 12.42
CA LEU A 261 -14.52 5.51 13.34
C LEU A 261 -14.01 6.75 12.60
N ASP A 262 -14.92 7.51 12.01
CA ASP A 262 -14.64 8.60 11.07
C ASP A 262 -15.22 9.91 11.60
N LEU A 263 -14.51 10.52 12.55
CA LEU A 263 -14.99 11.71 13.27
C LEU A 263 -15.05 12.98 12.40
N ASN A 264 -14.60 12.93 11.14
CA ASN A 264 -14.57 14.05 10.21
C ASN A 264 -15.84 14.17 9.35
N GLY A 265 -16.97 13.65 9.82
CA GLY A 265 -18.22 13.73 9.06
C GLY A 265 -18.28 12.78 7.87
N GLY A 266 -17.57 11.65 7.92
CA GLY A 266 -17.81 10.53 7.01
C GLY A 266 -16.97 10.48 5.74
N GLY A 267 -15.95 11.32 5.55
CA GLY A 267 -15.18 11.37 4.29
C GLY A 267 -14.44 10.07 3.91
N LEU A 268 -14.03 9.24 4.89
CA LEU A 268 -13.50 7.89 4.62
C LEU A 268 -14.65 6.94 4.27
N THR A 269 -15.79 7.11 4.94
CA THR A 269 -16.87 6.13 5.02
C THR A 269 -17.89 6.26 3.88
N GLN A 270 -18.31 7.48 3.53
CA GLN A 270 -19.40 7.76 2.59
C GLN A 270 -19.29 6.95 1.29
N PRO A 271 -18.12 6.90 0.60
CA PRO A 271 -18.01 6.20 -0.67
C PRO A 271 -18.30 4.68 -0.59
N TRP A 272 -18.25 4.09 0.60
CA TRP A 272 -18.59 2.69 0.83
C TRP A 272 -20.07 2.47 1.09
N ILE A 273 -20.71 3.43 1.75
CA ILE A 273 -22.07 3.29 2.27
C ILE A 273 -23.10 3.77 1.23
N ASP A 274 -22.71 4.63 0.29
CA ASP A 274 -23.55 5.11 -0.81
C ASP A 274 -24.26 3.97 -1.55
N VAL A 275 -23.55 2.90 -1.91
CA VAL A 275 -24.17 1.76 -2.62
C VAL A 275 -25.29 1.08 -1.81
N TRP A 276 -25.25 1.16 -0.49
CA TRP A 276 -26.29 0.63 0.39
C TRP A 276 -27.43 1.63 0.61
N LEU A 277 -27.12 2.92 0.80
CA LEU A 277 -28.14 3.98 0.90
C LEU A 277 -28.96 4.11 -0.38
N ASP A 278 -28.32 3.96 -1.53
CA ASP A 278 -28.95 3.92 -2.86
C ASP A 278 -29.80 2.66 -3.09
N GLY A 279 -29.78 1.69 -2.16
CA GLY A 279 -30.50 0.43 -2.28
C GLY A 279 -29.92 -0.53 -3.34
N ARG A 280 -28.71 -0.30 -3.84
CA ARG A 280 -28.05 -1.16 -4.84
C ARG A 280 -27.58 -2.48 -4.22
N VAL A 281 -27.33 -2.49 -2.92
CA VAL A 281 -27.07 -3.69 -2.13
C VAL A 281 -27.98 -3.73 -0.92
N ALA A 282 -28.42 -4.94 -0.54
CA ALA A 282 -29.30 -5.11 0.62
C ALA A 282 -28.57 -4.92 1.96
N ARG A 283 -27.25 -5.05 1.96
CA ARG A 283 -26.42 -5.09 3.17
C ARG A 283 -25.30 -4.08 3.05
N CYS A 284 -25.11 -3.28 4.10
CA CYS A 284 -24.05 -2.27 4.14
C CYS A 284 -22.66 -2.96 4.06
N PRO A 285 -21.75 -2.54 3.17
CA PRO A 285 -20.40 -3.09 3.08
C PRO A 285 -19.55 -2.85 4.34
N ILE A 286 -19.78 -1.73 5.03
CA ILE A 286 -19.18 -1.41 6.32
C ILE A 286 -20.17 -1.81 7.41
N ASP A 287 -19.73 -2.64 8.36
CA ASP A 287 -20.66 -3.20 9.35
C ASP A 287 -21.14 -2.18 10.37
N TRP A 288 -20.27 -1.25 10.78
CA TRP A 288 -20.61 -0.12 11.63
C TRP A 288 -19.73 1.09 11.30
N ALA A 289 -20.32 2.24 11.02
CA ALA A 289 -19.62 3.51 10.90
C ALA A 289 -20.07 4.53 11.95
N ALA A 290 -19.09 5.19 12.58
CA ALA A 290 -19.28 6.21 13.60
C ALA A 290 -18.77 7.57 13.10
N PRO A 291 -19.67 8.48 12.65
CA PRO A 291 -19.27 9.76 12.07
C PRO A 291 -18.99 10.87 13.10
N ASN A 292 -19.24 10.61 14.39
CA ASN A 292 -19.14 11.61 15.46
C ASN A 292 -18.73 10.98 16.80
N LEU A 293 -18.42 11.82 17.78
CA LEU A 293 -17.93 11.40 19.11
C LEU A 293 -18.94 10.51 19.86
N HIS A 294 -20.24 10.81 19.76
CA HIS A 294 -21.26 10.04 20.45
C HIS A 294 -21.34 8.61 19.92
N GLU A 295 -21.45 8.47 18.60
CA GLU A 295 -21.47 7.16 17.95
C GLU A 295 -20.16 6.40 18.16
N GLY A 296 -19.02 7.12 18.19
CA GLY A 296 -17.71 6.55 18.48
C GLY A 296 -17.63 5.93 19.88
N LYS A 297 -18.19 6.59 20.90
CA LYS A 297 -18.25 6.06 22.28
C LYS A 297 -19.10 4.82 22.36
N LEU A 298 -20.24 4.78 21.66
CA LEU A 298 -21.10 3.60 21.56
C LEU A 298 -20.37 2.43 20.90
N MET A 299 -19.72 2.68 19.75
CA MET A 299 -18.95 1.69 19.00
C MET A 299 -17.82 1.08 19.84
N LEU A 300 -17.00 1.91 20.48
CA LEU A 300 -15.86 1.41 21.27
C LEU A 300 -16.32 0.69 22.54
N SER A 301 -17.39 1.17 23.18
CA SER A 301 -17.98 0.48 24.34
C SER A 301 -18.49 -0.91 23.97
N ALA A 302 -19.17 -1.03 22.83
CA ALA A 302 -19.61 -2.30 22.26
C ALA A 302 -18.42 -3.22 21.92
N ALA A 303 -17.38 -2.69 21.28
CA ALA A 303 -16.16 -3.45 20.98
C ALA A 303 -15.46 -4.00 22.24
N ILE A 304 -15.40 -3.20 23.31
CA ILE A 304 -14.84 -3.62 24.60
C ILE A 304 -15.71 -4.69 25.25
N ALA A 305 -17.04 -4.56 25.19
CA ALA A 305 -17.96 -5.56 25.70
C ALA A 305 -17.79 -6.91 24.97
N VAL A 306 -17.69 -6.87 23.63
CA VAL A 306 -17.36 -8.04 22.79
C VAL A 306 -16.03 -8.66 23.22
N ALA A 307 -14.96 -7.88 23.33
CA ALA A 307 -13.64 -8.40 23.72
C ALA A 307 -13.66 -9.05 25.11
N LYS A 308 -14.32 -8.42 26.09
CA LYS A 308 -14.48 -8.96 27.45
C LYS A 308 -15.29 -10.26 27.45
N HIS A 309 -16.38 -10.31 26.68
CA HIS A 309 -17.19 -11.52 26.52
C HIS A 309 -16.37 -12.64 25.88
N ARG A 310 -15.70 -12.39 24.76
CA ARG A 310 -14.88 -13.37 24.04
C ARG A 310 -13.80 -14.00 24.94
N LYS A 311 -13.16 -13.17 25.76
CA LYS A 311 -12.17 -13.60 26.77
C LYS A 311 -12.73 -14.59 27.80
N ALA A 312 -14.00 -14.46 28.15
CA ALA A 312 -14.67 -15.35 29.10
C ALA A 312 -15.23 -16.60 28.41
N SER A 313 -15.96 -16.41 27.32
CA SER A 313 -16.79 -17.44 26.67
C SER A 313 -15.99 -18.41 25.81
N TYR A 314 -14.95 -17.95 25.11
CA TYR A 314 -14.21 -18.78 24.15
C TYR A 314 -12.93 -19.42 24.71
N ARG A 315 -12.80 -19.52 26.04
CA ARG A 315 -11.63 -20.15 26.69
C ARG A 315 -11.44 -21.61 26.29
N GLN A 316 -12.54 -22.35 26.13
CA GLN A 316 -12.48 -23.75 25.70
C GLN A 316 -12.02 -23.88 24.25
N LEU A 317 -12.51 -22.99 23.37
CA LEU A 317 -12.08 -22.94 21.97
C LEU A 317 -10.58 -22.67 21.84
N LYS A 318 -10.06 -21.69 22.60
CA LYS A 318 -8.61 -21.40 22.66
C LYS A 318 -7.78 -22.62 23.07
N ARG A 319 -8.24 -23.36 24.10
CA ARG A 319 -7.58 -24.60 24.54
C ARG A 319 -7.64 -25.70 23.48
N ALA A 320 -8.78 -25.87 22.82
CA ALA A 320 -8.96 -26.87 21.77
C ALA A 320 -8.03 -26.63 20.57
N HIS A 321 -7.78 -25.36 20.24
CA HIS A 321 -6.85 -24.95 19.18
C HIS A 321 -5.39 -24.78 19.66
N ASN A 322 -5.09 -25.07 20.93
CA ASN A 322 -3.77 -24.87 21.53
C ASN A 322 -3.18 -23.47 21.25
N SER A 323 -4.01 -22.42 21.35
CA SER A 323 -3.64 -21.04 21.04
C SER A 323 -4.05 -20.08 22.15
N ASN A 324 -3.26 -19.04 22.37
CA ASN A 324 -3.63 -17.92 23.24
C ASN A 324 -4.50 -16.88 22.50
N LEU A 325 -4.41 -16.85 21.17
CA LEU A 325 -5.22 -16.02 20.31
C LEU A 325 -6.55 -16.72 20.03
N LEU A 326 -7.64 -15.94 20.02
CA LEU A 326 -8.94 -16.44 19.59
C LEU A 326 -8.85 -16.92 18.12
N PRO A 327 -9.17 -18.18 17.81
CA PRO A 327 -9.32 -18.61 16.43
C PRO A 327 -10.40 -17.78 15.73
N VAL A 328 -10.13 -17.34 14.49
CA VAL A 328 -11.06 -16.56 13.68
C VAL A 328 -11.57 -17.39 12.50
N SER A 329 -12.82 -17.16 12.13
CA SER A 329 -13.48 -17.76 10.97
C SER A 329 -14.65 -16.87 10.52
N PRO A 330 -15.34 -17.16 9.41
CA PRO A 330 -16.55 -16.43 9.03
C PRO A 330 -17.65 -16.46 10.10
N GLU A 331 -17.71 -17.52 10.92
CA GLU A 331 -18.69 -17.67 12.01
C GLU A 331 -18.24 -17.01 13.33
N LEU A 332 -16.94 -16.71 13.46
CA LEU A 332 -16.36 -16.00 14.61
C LEU A 332 -15.34 -14.97 14.08
N PRO A 333 -15.81 -13.88 13.44
CA PRO A 333 -14.92 -12.99 12.72
C PRO A 333 -14.12 -12.08 13.67
N GLN A 334 -12.96 -11.65 13.20
CA GLN A 334 -12.25 -10.50 13.76
C GLN A 334 -13.07 -9.23 13.54
N ILE A 335 -13.00 -8.28 14.48
CA ILE A 335 -13.44 -6.91 14.27
C ILE A 335 -12.18 -6.06 14.05
N THR A 336 -12.09 -5.35 12.92
CA THR A 336 -11.03 -4.37 12.69
C THR A 336 -11.66 -2.98 12.58
N ILE A 337 -11.27 -2.09 13.49
CA ILE A 337 -11.76 -0.72 13.54
C ILE A 337 -10.72 0.22 12.92
N LEU A 338 -11.09 0.89 11.83
CA LEU A 338 -10.29 1.93 11.20
C LEU A 338 -10.68 3.27 11.81
N VAL A 339 -9.72 3.92 12.47
CA VAL A 339 -9.90 5.21 13.12
C VAL A 339 -9.28 6.29 12.23
N ASP A 340 -10.12 7.08 11.55
CA ASP A 340 -9.63 8.25 10.83
C ASP A 340 -9.53 9.48 11.73
N GLU A 341 -8.39 10.16 11.65
CA GLU A 341 -7.99 11.23 12.56
C GLU A 341 -8.21 10.90 14.03
N GLY A 342 -7.55 9.85 14.50
CA GLY A 342 -7.45 9.51 15.92
C GLY A 342 -7.00 10.67 16.81
N ALA A 343 -6.35 11.69 16.26
CA ALA A 343 -6.10 12.96 16.96
C ALA A 343 -7.36 13.65 17.52
N GLN A 344 -8.48 13.61 16.80
CA GLN A 344 -9.76 14.12 17.33
C GLN A 344 -10.28 13.21 18.43
N ALA A 345 -10.12 11.90 18.27
CA ALA A 345 -10.54 10.93 19.28
C ALA A 345 -9.76 11.07 20.59
N VAL A 346 -8.44 11.33 20.50
CA VAL A 346 -7.55 11.53 21.66
C VAL A 346 -7.83 12.85 22.40
N LYS A 347 -8.50 13.84 21.77
CA LYS A 347 -8.90 15.08 22.46
C LYS A 347 -10.09 14.88 23.40
N ASP A 348 -10.93 13.88 23.16
CA ASP A 348 -12.01 13.48 24.07
C ASP A 348 -11.47 12.41 25.03
N ARG A 349 -11.38 12.77 26.33
CA ARG A 349 -10.76 11.89 27.35
C ARG A 349 -11.44 10.53 27.48
N GLU A 350 -12.74 10.47 27.27
CA GLU A 350 -13.50 9.24 27.39
C GLU A 350 -13.20 8.33 26.19
N LEU A 351 -13.23 8.88 24.97
CA LEU A 351 -12.92 8.14 23.77
C LEU A 351 -11.44 7.70 23.73
N GLU A 352 -10.51 8.54 24.19
CA GLU A 352 -9.09 8.18 24.40
C GLU A 352 -8.96 6.99 25.37
N SER A 353 -9.69 7.04 26.50
CA SER A 353 -9.70 5.95 27.48
C SER A 353 -10.24 4.66 26.89
N LEU A 354 -11.32 4.73 26.11
CA LEU A 354 -11.91 3.56 25.44
C LEU A 354 -10.97 2.98 24.38
N LEU A 355 -10.35 3.81 23.55
CA LEU A 355 -9.35 3.36 22.56
C LEU A 355 -8.17 2.66 23.25
N SER A 356 -7.67 3.26 24.33
CA SER A 356 -6.57 2.70 25.12
C SER A 356 -6.97 1.38 25.77
N GLU A 357 -8.15 1.28 26.37
CA GLU A 357 -8.65 0.03 26.95
C GLU A 357 -8.78 -1.05 25.88
N LEU A 358 -9.37 -0.72 24.73
CA LEU A 358 -9.57 -1.65 23.63
C LEU A 358 -8.24 -2.15 23.07
N GLN A 359 -7.27 -1.28 22.85
CA GLN A 359 -5.93 -1.68 22.39
C GLN A 359 -5.25 -2.64 23.38
N ASN A 360 -5.45 -2.43 24.69
CA ASN A 360 -4.89 -3.27 25.74
C ASN A 360 -5.49 -4.68 25.80
N ILE A 361 -6.77 -4.85 25.49
CA ILE A 361 -7.48 -6.13 25.67
C ILE A 361 -7.82 -6.85 24.35
N GLY A 362 -7.85 -6.12 23.23
CA GLY A 362 -8.46 -6.57 21.98
C GLY A 362 -7.66 -7.61 21.19
N ARG A 363 -6.32 -7.52 21.17
CA ARG A 363 -5.44 -8.39 20.35
C ARG A 363 -5.78 -9.88 20.47
N ASN A 364 -5.86 -10.37 21.70
CA ASN A 364 -6.10 -11.81 21.95
C ASN A 364 -7.54 -12.23 21.66
N GLU A 365 -8.46 -11.28 21.60
CA GLU A 365 -9.91 -11.48 21.46
C GLU A 365 -10.44 -11.12 20.06
N ALA A 366 -9.51 -10.99 19.09
CA ALA A 366 -9.80 -10.68 17.70
C ALA A 366 -10.59 -9.37 17.54
N VAL A 367 -10.20 -8.33 18.28
CA VAL A 367 -10.63 -6.95 18.05
C VAL A 367 -9.39 -6.09 17.90
N ASN A 368 -9.17 -5.52 16.70
CA ASN A 368 -7.94 -4.81 16.37
C ASN A 368 -8.20 -3.40 15.82
N LEU A 369 -7.16 -2.57 15.86
CA LEU A 369 -7.21 -1.16 15.49
C LEU A 369 -6.23 -0.83 14.35
N ILE A 370 -6.70 -0.04 13.40
CA ILE A 370 -5.87 0.73 12.46
C ILE A 370 -6.12 2.20 12.72
N ILE A 371 -5.10 2.91 13.17
CA ILE A 371 -5.23 4.27 13.69
C ILE A 371 -4.51 5.24 12.77
N SER A 372 -5.23 6.26 12.32
CA SER A 372 -4.71 7.34 11.48
C SER A 372 -4.52 8.62 12.30
N ALA A 373 -3.47 9.38 12.04
CA ALA A 373 -3.24 10.70 12.65
C ALA A 373 -2.55 11.66 11.66
N LEU A 374 -2.75 12.96 11.83
CA LEU A 374 -2.04 13.97 11.03
C LEU A 374 -0.54 14.03 11.30
N ARG A 375 -0.13 13.89 12.57
CA ARG A 375 1.29 13.93 12.96
C ARG A 375 1.58 12.91 14.04
N PRO A 376 2.81 12.35 14.08
CA PRO A 376 3.21 11.34 15.06
C PRO A 376 3.64 11.90 16.42
N THR A 377 3.14 13.07 16.81
CA THR A 377 3.55 13.74 18.06
C THR A 377 2.79 13.19 19.28
N SER A 378 3.38 13.29 20.47
CA SER A 378 2.82 12.67 21.68
C SER A 378 1.48 13.25 22.15
N ASP A 379 1.14 14.45 21.69
CA ASP A 379 -0.15 15.13 21.91
C ASP A 379 -1.27 14.57 21.01
N LEU A 380 -0.92 13.90 19.90
CA LEU A 380 -1.89 13.32 18.95
C LEU A 380 -1.89 11.79 18.98
N ILE A 381 -0.78 11.19 19.41
CA ILE A 381 -0.61 9.75 19.55
C ILE A 381 0.06 9.47 20.89
N PRO A 382 -0.70 9.05 21.92
CA PRO A 382 -0.16 8.69 23.22
C PRO A 382 0.97 7.65 23.10
N VAL A 383 2.01 7.80 23.92
CA VAL A 383 3.22 6.95 23.89
C VAL A 383 2.88 5.47 24.08
N ASN A 384 1.91 5.16 24.95
CA ASN A 384 1.48 3.79 25.19
C ASN A 384 0.83 3.18 23.94
N MET A 385 -0.01 3.93 23.23
CA MET A 385 -0.62 3.46 21.99
C MET A 385 0.46 3.15 20.95
N LYS A 386 1.43 4.06 20.76
CA LYS A 386 2.55 3.83 19.83
C LYS A 386 3.38 2.59 20.19
N LYS A 387 3.64 2.35 21.48
CA LYS A 387 4.40 1.18 21.97
C LYS A 387 3.66 -0.13 21.74
N GLN A 388 2.33 -0.10 21.74
CA GLN A 388 1.46 -1.27 21.56
C GLN A 388 1.12 -1.55 20.09
N THR A 389 1.45 -0.63 19.20
CA THR A 389 1.36 -0.83 17.75
C THR A 389 2.62 -1.52 17.22
N GLY A 390 2.45 -2.71 16.64
CA GLY A 390 3.50 -3.45 15.93
C GLY A 390 3.83 -2.88 14.54
N VAL A 391 2.82 -2.36 13.82
CA VAL A 391 3.00 -1.79 12.48
C VAL A 391 2.94 -0.27 12.50
N ARG A 392 4.04 0.40 12.14
CA ARG A 392 4.12 1.86 12.10
C ARG A 392 4.39 2.36 10.70
N ILE A 393 3.58 3.32 10.25
CA ILE A 393 3.66 3.93 8.92
C ILE A 393 3.71 5.44 9.07
N GLN A 394 4.75 6.07 8.52
CA GLN A 394 4.84 7.52 8.37
C GLN A 394 4.83 7.85 6.88
N MET A 395 3.79 8.52 6.42
CA MET A 395 3.68 9.01 5.05
C MET A 395 4.55 10.26 4.85
N HIS A 396 4.88 10.55 3.60
CA HIS A 396 5.68 11.68 3.20
C HIS A 396 5.18 13.00 3.81
N GLY A 397 6.09 13.71 4.46
CA GLY A 397 5.87 14.97 5.17
C GLY A 397 6.94 16.01 4.82
N PRO A 398 6.85 17.22 5.38
CA PRO A 398 7.85 18.28 5.17
C PRO A 398 9.09 18.12 6.05
N ASP A 399 8.97 17.47 7.21
CA ASP A 399 9.98 17.49 8.26
C ASP A 399 10.44 16.08 8.66
N ASP A 400 11.76 15.88 8.74
CA ASP A 400 12.38 14.63 9.21
C ASP A 400 12.11 14.34 10.69
N ASP A 401 11.80 15.36 11.49
CA ASP A 401 11.47 15.22 12.91
C ASP A 401 10.28 14.27 13.13
N GLU A 402 9.34 14.21 12.19
CA GLU A 402 8.21 13.27 12.24
C GLU A 402 8.69 11.80 12.18
N LEU A 403 9.75 11.51 11.42
CA LEU A 403 10.37 10.17 11.38
C LEU A 403 10.98 9.81 12.74
N GLY A 404 11.62 10.78 13.40
CA GLY A 404 12.17 10.62 14.76
C GLY A 404 11.08 10.32 15.79
N HIS A 405 9.95 11.01 15.70
CA HIS A 405 8.79 10.75 16.56
C HIS A 405 8.15 9.38 16.29
N MET A 406 8.03 8.96 15.03
CA MET A 406 7.40 7.67 14.69
C MET A 406 8.31 6.47 15.00
N PHE A 407 9.57 6.50 14.55
CA PHE A 407 10.47 5.34 14.53
C PHE A 407 11.65 5.43 15.52
N GLY A 408 11.80 6.58 16.17
CA GLY A 408 12.97 6.93 16.98
C GLY A 408 14.05 7.64 16.17
N TRP A 409 14.87 8.43 16.86
CA TRP A 409 15.96 9.20 16.28
C TRP A 409 17.13 8.32 15.81
N ASN A 410 17.97 8.86 14.91
CA ASN A 410 19.20 8.23 14.42
C ASN A 410 19.00 6.87 13.73
N ARG A 411 17.92 6.76 12.95
CA ARG A 411 17.60 5.57 12.14
C ARG A 411 18.18 5.59 10.72
N GLY A 412 18.83 6.69 10.31
CA GLY A 412 19.43 6.82 8.97
C GLY A 412 18.40 6.94 7.84
N ILE A 413 17.18 7.41 8.16
CA ILE A 413 16.10 7.67 7.21
C ILE A 413 15.82 9.17 7.12
N CYS A 414 15.39 9.62 5.94
CA CYS A 414 15.10 11.02 5.62
C CYS A 414 13.93 11.08 4.63
N MET A 415 13.10 12.12 4.70
CA MET A 415 11.97 12.35 3.80
C MET A 415 12.43 12.51 2.34
N ASP A 416 13.64 12.98 2.07
CA ASP A 416 14.20 13.10 0.71
C ASP A 416 14.39 11.74 0.01
N GLN A 417 14.36 10.63 0.75
CA GLN A 417 14.40 9.28 0.18
C GLN A 417 13.05 8.86 -0.43
N LEU A 418 11.99 9.62 -0.18
CA LEU A 418 10.64 9.35 -0.63
C LEU A 418 10.30 10.18 -1.88
N ALA A 419 9.43 9.67 -2.75
CA ALA A 419 9.07 10.34 -4.01
C ALA A 419 7.78 11.18 -3.92
N GLY A 420 7.54 11.81 -2.77
CA GLY A 420 6.38 12.68 -2.54
C GLY A 420 5.09 11.94 -2.16
N LYS A 421 3.94 12.50 -2.56
CA LYS A 421 2.60 11.99 -2.20
C LYS A 421 2.44 10.50 -2.53
N GLY A 422 1.88 9.75 -1.58
CA GLY A 422 1.63 8.31 -1.71
C GLY A 422 2.82 7.43 -1.36
N THR A 423 3.95 8.02 -0.94
CA THR A 423 5.09 7.26 -0.42
C THR A 423 5.23 7.47 1.09
N GLY A 424 5.86 6.52 1.75
CA GLY A 424 6.09 6.57 3.20
C GLY A 424 7.13 5.54 3.64
N PHE A 425 7.41 5.52 4.93
CA PHE A 425 8.18 4.46 5.58
C PHE A 425 7.25 3.55 6.37
N ALA A 426 7.49 2.24 6.28
CA ALA A 426 6.80 1.23 7.08
C ALA A 426 7.80 0.45 7.94
N SER A 427 7.49 0.28 9.23
CA SER A 427 8.24 -0.55 10.18
C SER A 427 7.31 -1.61 10.74
N LEU A 428 7.78 -2.86 10.74
CA LEU A 428 7.07 -4.02 11.26
C LEU A 428 7.81 -4.49 12.51
N ASP A 429 7.14 -4.48 13.66
CA ASP A 429 7.66 -4.90 14.96
C ASP A 429 9.00 -4.27 15.35
N GLY A 430 9.16 -2.98 15.00
CA GLY A 430 10.39 -2.23 15.29
C GLY A 430 11.57 -2.57 14.38
N SER A 431 11.33 -3.26 13.26
CA SER A 431 12.29 -3.40 12.17
C SER A 431 12.77 -2.03 11.68
N VAL A 432 13.89 -2.02 10.97
CA VAL A 432 14.34 -0.81 10.26
C VAL A 432 13.19 -0.36 9.34
N PRO A 433 12.75 0.92 9.41
CA PRO A 433 11.69 1.41 8.54
C PRO A 433 12.14 1.36 7.08
N ARG A 434 11.28 0.81 6.22
CA ARG A 434 11.57 0.64 4.79
C ARG A 434 10.68 1.58 3.97
N PRO A 435 11.23 2.27 2.95
CA PRO A 435 10.43 3.12 2.09
C PRO A 435 9.52 2.27 1.19
N PHE A 436 8.28 2.69 1.03
CA PHE A 436 7.28 2.02 0.20
C PHE A 436 6.41 3.04 -0.56
N ARG A 437 5.77 2.57 -1.62
CA ARG A 437 4.75 3.27 -2.38
C ARG A 437 3.40 2.64 -2.07
N ALA A 438 2.48 3.40 -1.50
CA ALA A 438 1.12 2.95 -1.25
C ALA A 438 0.36 2.73 -2.56
N TYR A 439 -0.60 1.80 -2.57
CA TYR A 439 -1.50 1.68 -3.72
C TYR A 439 -2.37 2.92 -3.85
N ASN A 440 -2.58 3.34 -5.09
CA ASN A 440 -3.54 4.37 -5.43
C ASN A 440 -4.90 3.72 -5.68
N VAL A 441 -5.82 3.90 -4.75
CA VAL A 441 -7.21 3.44 -4.86
C VAL A 441 -8.05 4.51 -5.54
N LEU A 442 -8.73 4.14 -6.62
CA LEU A 442 -9.65 5.01 -7.35
C LEU A 442 -11.08 4.90 -6.79
N PRO A 443 -11.93 5.95 -6.89
CA PRO A 443 -13.32 5.90 -6.41
C PRO A 443 -14.14 4.73 -6.99
N ALA A 444 -14.00 4.46 -8.30
CA ALA A 444 -14.67 3.32 -8.94
C ALA A 444 -14.23 1.96 -8.38
N GLN A 445 -13.00 1.85 -7.86
CA GLN A 445 -12.53 0.64 -7.20
C GLN A 445 -13.14 0.46 -5.81
N ILE A 446 -13.41 1.56 -5.10
CA ILE A 446 -14.11 1.53 -3.81
C ILE A 446 -15.54 1.04 -4.04
N GLU A 447 -16.24 1.62 -5.02
CA GLU A 447 -17.61 1.22 -5.37
C GLU A 447 -17.67 -0.27 -5.78
N GLN A 448 -16.75 -0.71 -6.64
CA GLN A 448 -16.67 -2.13 -7.05
C GLN A 448 -16.39 -3.05 -5.85
N ALA A 449 -15.46 -2.68 -4.97
CA ALA A 449 -15.17 -3.43 -3.76
C ALA A 449 -16.39 -3.47 -2.83
N ALA A 450 -17.07 -2.34 -2.64
CA ALA A 450 -18.26 -2.22 -1.81
C ALA A 450 -19.38 -3.17 -2.26
N LEU A 451 -19.65 -3.24 -3.58
CA LEU A 451 -20.62 -4.17 -4.15
C LEU A 451 -20.27 -5.64 -3.85
N ILE A 452 -18.99 -6.01 -3.93
CA ILE A 452 -18.53 -7.37 -3.66
C ILE A 452 -18.62 -7.67 -2.15
N ILE A 453 -18.06 -6.79 -1.32
CA ILE A 453 -17.98 -6.94 0.14
C ILE A 453 -19.36 -7.05 0.78
N ALA A 454 -20.36 -6.32 0.27
CA ALA A 454 -21.74 -6.44 0.73
C ALA A 454 -22.28 -7.88 0.66
N THR A 455 -21.78 -8.68 -0.30
CA THR A 455 -22.21 -10.07 -0.51
C THR A 455 -21.38 -11.10 0.25
N THR A 456 -20.14 -10.77 0.62
CA THR A 456 -19.18 -11.75 1.16
C THR A 456 -18.77 -11.54 2.60
N ARG A 457 -18.92 -10.33 3.17
CA ARG A 457 -18.47 -10.07 4.54
C ARG A 457 -19.18 -10.97 5.56
N PRO A 458 -18.53 -11.40 6.65
CA PRO A 458 -19.19 -12.17 7.71
C PRO A 458 -20.19 -11.30 8.51
N ASP A 459 -21.04 -11.92 9.33
CA ASP A 459 -21.83 -11.25 10.37
C ASP A 459 -21.15 -11.43 11.73
N LEU A 460 -21.41 -10.53 12.69
CA LEU A 460 -20.90 -10.72 14.05
C LEU A 460 -21.54 -11.96 14.67
N ASP A 461 -20.73 -12.79 15.33
CA ASP A 461 -21.23 -14.00 15.99
C ASP A 461 -22.30 -13.65 17.04
N ALA A 462 -23.34 -14.46 17.13
CA ALA A 462 -24.54 -14.15 17.92
C ALA A 462 -24.22 -13.80 19.39
N ALA A 463 -23.26 -14.50 20.00
CA ALA A 463 -22.84 -14.26 21.38
C ALA A 463 -22.12 -12.90 21.53
N SER A 464 -21.28 -12.53 20.56
CA SER A 464 -20.66 -11.20 20.54
C SER A 464 -21.66 -10.10 20.20
N ALA A 465 -22.64 -10.34 19.32
CA ALA A 465 -23.72 -9.38 19.05
C ALA A 465 -24.57 -9.11 20.30
N GLU A 466 -24.95 -10.15 21.05
CA GLU A 466 -25.64 -10.01 22.34
C GLU A 466 -24.80 -9.21 23.35
N ALA A 467 -23.49 -9.48 23.41
CA ALA A 467 -22.58 -8.74 24.29
C ALA A 467 -22.42 -7.26 23.88
N ALA A 468 -22.50 -6.96 22.58
CA ALA A 468 -22.45 -5.61 22.03
C ALA A 468 -23.74 -4.81 22.35
N GLY A 469 -24.86 -5.51 22.51
CA GLY A 469 -26.13 -4.98 23.00
C GLY A 469 -26.85 -4.06 22.03
N GLU A 470 -27.82 -3.31 22.56
CA GLU A 470 -28.75 -2.47 21.78
C GLU A 470 -28.04 -1.48 20.84
N ALA A 471 -26.88 -0.96 21.24
CA ALA A 471 -26.10 -0.06 20.41
C ALA A 471 -25.70 -0.74 19.08
N TYR A 472 -25.29 -2.01 19.12
CA TYR A 472 -24.97 -2.76 17.91
C TYR A 472 -26.23 -3.10 17.11
N ASP A 473 -27.31 -3.54 17.77
CA ASP A 473 -28.55 -3.94 17.10
C ASP A 473 -29.19 -2.80 16.29
N THR A 474 -29.15 -1.59 16.83
CA THR A 474 -29.76 -0.40 16.20
C THR A 474 -28.78 0.40 15.33
N ARG A 475 -27.54 -0.10 15.13
CA ARG A 475 -26.48 0.63 14.41
C ARG A 475 -26.86 1.03 12.99
N TYR A 476 -27.54 0.16 12.24
CA TYR A 476 -27.91 0.48 10.85
C TYR A 476 -28.92 1.61 10.77
N GLN A 477 -29.84 1.72 11.73
CA GLN A 477 -30.79 2.83 11.78
C GLN A 477 -30.07 4.16 12.03
N ARG A 478 -29.10 4.16 12.97
CA ARG A 478 -28.28 5.34 13.26
C ARG A 478 -27.34 5.70 12.11
N MET A 479 -26.75 4.71 11.44
CA MET A 479 -25.95 4.92 10.23
C MET A 479 -26.80 5.52 9.11
N TYR A 480 -27.99 4.95 8.84
CA TYR A 480 -28.89 5.48 7.82
C TYR A 480 -29.23 6.94 8.10
N ALA A 481 -29.62 7.28 9.34
CA ALA A 481 -29.88 8.67 9.74
C ALA A 481 -28.65 9.57 9.57
N ALA A 482 -27.48 9.13 10.06
CA ALA A 482 -26.29 9.96 10.09
C ALA A 482 -25.66 10.21 8.71
N PHE A 483 -25.82 9.29 7.76
CA PHE A 483 -25.20 9.38 6.43
C PHE A 483 -26.18 9.80 5.32
N THR A 484 -27.50 9.79 5.57
CA THR A 484 -28.50 10.38 4.65
C THR A 484 -28.61 11.89 4.82
N ASP A 485 -28.43 12.39 6.06
CA ASP A 485 -28.52 13.84 6.35
C ASP A 485 -27.31 14.64 5.82
N LEU A 486 -26.22 13.99 5.43
CA LEU A 486 -25.03 14.66 4.89
C LEU A 486 -25.25 15.24 3.48
N ASP A 487 -26.27 14.78 2.75
CA ASP A 487 -26.70 15.40 1.49
C ASP A 487 -27.53 16.69 1.71
N THR A 488 -27.93 17.00 2.96
CA THR A 488 -28.76 18.18 3.30
C THR A 488 -27.97 19.36 3.85
N THR A 489 -26.64 19.33 3.84
CA THR A 489 -25.90 20.59 3.91
C THR A 489 -26.30 21.41 2.70
N GLU A 490 -26.98 22.54 2.95
CA GLU A 490 -27.25 23.60 1.98
C GLU A 490 -26.14 23.60 0.92
N GLU A 491 -26.52 23.47 -0.36
CA GLU A 491 -25.62 23.70 -1.49
C GLU A 491 -24.88 25.02 -1.22
N VAL A 492 -23.67 24.94 -0.66
CA VAL A 492 -22.70 26.00 -0.78
C VAL A 492 -22.40 25.97 -2.27
N PRO A 493 -22.86 26.97 -3.06
CA PRO A 493 -22.73 26.89 -4.49
C PRO A 493 -21.24 26.73 -4.79
N ASP A 494 -20.89 25.65 -5.48
CA ASP A 494 -19.55 25.48 -6.00
C ASP A 494 -19.21 26.75 -6.81
N PRO A 495 -18.20 27.56 -6.41
CA PRO A 495 -17.82 28.76 -7.15
C PRO A 495 -17.35 28.43 -8.58
N TYR A 496 -17.18 27.15 -8.91
CA TYR A 496 -16.76 26.64 -10.20
C TYR A 496 -17.86 25.86 -10.97
N ALA A 497 -19.09 25.74 -10.44
CA ALA A 497 -20.20 25.09 -11.16
C ALA A 497 -20.77 25.92 -12.33
N HIS A 498 -20.29 27.14 -12.56
CA HIS A 498 -20.66 27.96 -13.71
C HIS A 498 -19.56 28.03 -14.77
N ALA A 499 -19.24 26.90 -15.38
CA ALA A 499 -18.55 26.88 -16.68
C ALA A 499 -19.28 26.05 -17.76
N LEU A 500 -20.50 25.58 -17.49
CA LEU A 500 -21.36 24.96 -18.50
C LEU A 500 -22.78 25.50 -18.36
N ASN A 501 -23.01 26.72 -18.85
CA ASN A 501 -24.38 27.17 -19.08
C ASN A 501 -24.95 26.48 -20.34
N PRO A 502 -26.15 25.87 -20.27
CA PRO A 502 -26.84 25.25 -21.38
C PRO A 502 -27.45 26.34 -22.26
N GLY A 503 -26.71 26.80 -23.27
CA GLY A 503 -27.18 27.96 -24.03
C GLY A 503 -26.32 28.33 -25.22
N THR A 504 -25.80 27.36 -25.97
CA THR A 504 -25.38 27.60 -27.36
C THR A 504 -25.56 26.31 -28.14
N SER A 505 -26.51 26.37 -29.08
CA SER A 505 -26.74 25.34 -30.09
C SER A 505 -25.43 25.08 -30.83
N SER A 506 -24.77 23.97 -30.51
CA SER A 506 -23.74 23.37 -31.36
C SER A 506 -24.38 22.21 -32.09
N ALA A 507 -24.26 22.24 -33.42
CA ALA A 507 -24.79 21.23 -34.32
C ALA A 507 -24.34 19.81 -33.91
N PRO A 508 -25.16 18.78 -34.13
CA PRO A 508 -24.89 17.44 -33.64
C PRO A 508 -23.63 16.87 -34.30
N VAL A 509 -22.61 16.60 -33.48
CA VAL A 509 -21.52 15.69 -33.86
C VAL A 509 -22.14 14.29 -33.91
N PRO A 510 -22.07 13.56 -35.04
CA PRO A 510 -22.70 12.26 -35.13
C PRO A 510 -21.97 11.29 -34.22
N ALA A 511 -22.67 10.81 -33.18
CA ALA A 511 -22.24 9.66 -32.41
C ALA A 511 -22.01 8.49 -33.37
N ARG A 512 -20.76 8.01 -33.47
CA ARG A 512 -20.47 6.75 -34.14
C ARG A 512 -21.08 5.62 -33.33
N ARG A 513 -22.33 5.28 -33.65
CA ARG A 513 -22.95 4.02 -33.24
C ARG A 513 -22.16 2.89 -33.88
N LEU A 514 -21.46 2.12 -33.06
CA LEU A 514 -21.02 0.78 -33.43
C LEU A 514 -22.28 -0.03 -33.76
N THR A 515 -22.45 -0.31 -35.05
CA THR A 515 -23.54 -1.15 -35.53
C THR A 515 -22.99 -2.56 -35.65
N VAL A 516 -23.49 -3.48 -34.82
CA VAL A 516 -23.18 -4.90 -34.97
C VAL A 516 -23.88 -5.39 -36.25
N LEU A 517 -23.10 -5.70 -37.28
CA LEU A 517 -23.60 -6.36 -38.48
C LEU A 517 -23.89 -7.83 -38.14
N PRO A 518 -25.14 -8.32 -38.27
CA PRO A 518 -25.43 -9.72 -38.08
C PRO A 518 -24.91 -10.52 -39.29
N GLY A 519 -24.01 -11.48 -39.06
CA GLY A 519 -23.65 -12.47 -40.09
C GLY A 519 -22.18 -12.88 -40.22
N GLY A 520 -21.24 -12.40 -39.40
CA GLY A 520 -19.84 -12.80 -39.48
C GLY A 520 -19.56 -14.10 -38.72
N ARG A 521 -19.13 -15.17 -39.41
CA ARG A 521 -18.55 -16.35 -38.76
C ARG A 521 -17.17 -16.01 -38.17
N ALA A 522 -16.82 -16.63 -37.04
CA ALA A 522 -15.61 -16.34 -36.26
C ALA A 522 -14.29 -16.59 -37.02
N ASP A 523 -14.32 -17.32 -38.13
CA ASP A 523 -13.21 -17.62 -39.02
C ASP A 523 -12.88 -16.50 -40.02
N SER A 524 -13.72 -15.47 -40.15
CA SER A 524 -13.47 -14.32 -41.04
C SER A 524 -12.77 -13.14 -40.35
N TRP A 525 -12.36 -13.29 -39.09
CA TRP A 525 -11.64 -12.26 -38.35
C TRP A 525 -10.13 -12.41 -38.58
N ALA A 526 -9.45 -11.31 -38.89
CA ALA A 526 -8.00 -11.33 -39.03
C ALA A 526 -7.33 -11.64 -37.67
N ASP A 527 -6.29 -12.47 -37.69
CA ASP A 527 -5.52 -12.85 -36.49
C ASP A 527 -5.05 -11.58 -35.71
N PRO A 528 -5.49 -11.40 -34.46
CA PRO A 528 -5.10 -10.23 -33.66
C PRO A 528 -3.59 -10.15 -33.41
N PHE A 529 -2.86 -11.27 -33.45
CA PHE A 529 -1.40 -11.29 -33.35
C PHE A 529 -0.69 -10.90 -34.67
N ALA A 530 -1.39 -10.88 -35.80
CA ALA A 530 -0.86 -10.35 -37.07
C ALA A 530 -0.93 -8.81 -37.13
N LEU A 531 -1.87 -8.19 -36.42
CA LEU A 531 -1.99 -6.73 -36.28
C LEU A 531 -0.92 -6.14 -35.35
N ALA A 532 -0.59 -6.84 -34.25
CA ALA A 532 0.48 -6.44 -33.34
C ALA A 532 1.89 -6.52 -33.97
N ARG A 533 2.07 -7.36 -35.00
CA ARG A 533 3.35 -7.50 -35.72
C ARG A 533 3.59 -6.45 -36.81
N ARG A 534 2.62 -5.57 -37.11
CA ARG A 534 2.73 -4.54 -38.15
C ARG A 534 3.21 -3.17 -37.66
N THR A 535 3.42 -2.97 -36.36
CA THR A 535 3.97 -1.72 -35.82
C THR A 535 5.48 -1.83 -35.60
N SER A 536 6.23 -1.95 -36.68
CA SER A 536 7.68 -1.76 -36.68
C SER A 536 8.15 -1.11 -37.98
N THR A 537 7.56 0.02 -38.33
CA THR A 537 8.22 0.97 -39.24
C THR A 537 8.99 1.96 -38.38
N PRO A 538 10.33 2.06 -38.50
CA PRO A 538 11.10 3.06 -37.76
C PRO A 538 10.66 4.46 -38.24
N LEU A 539 10.28 5.33 -37.30
CA LEU A 539 10.14 6.74 -37.59
C LEU A 539 11.53 7.30 -37.97
N PRO A 540 11.64 8.15 -39.01
CA PRO A 540 12.92 8.75 -39.36
C PRO A 540 13.40 9.66 -38.22
N VAL A 541 14.67 9.52 -37.84
CA VAL A 541 15.33 10.39 -36.87
C VAL A 541 15.46 11.78 -37.50
N VAL A 542 14.76 12.76 -36.94
CA VAL A 542 14.92 14.17 -37.32
C VAL A 542 15.98 14.79 -36.41
N SER A 543 17.03 15.35 -37.01
CA SER A 543 18.10 16.07 -36.33
C SER A 543 17.58 17.39 -35.75
N ALA A 544 18.10 17.80 -34.59
CA ALA A 544 17.77 19.08 -33.94
C ALA A 544 18.10 20.33 -34.80
N ALA A 545 18.77 20.16 -35.95
CA ALA A 545 19.06 21.21 -36.92
C ALA A 545 17.89 21.56 -37.87
N ASP A 546 16.83 20.74 -37.93
CA ASP A 546 15.70 20.94 -38.86
C ASP A 546 14.49 21.63 -38.20
N TRP A 547 14.66 22.22 -37.02
CA TRP A 547 13.63 23.01 -36.35
C TRP A 547 13.56 24.41 -36.98
N PRO A 548 12.41 24.87 -37.49
CA PRO A 548 12.29 26.23 -38.01
C PRO A 548 12.38 27.24 -36.85
N GLU A 549 13.28 28.22 -36.96
CA GLU A 549 13.43 29.29 -35.98
C GLU A 549 12.12 30.09 -35.80
N PRO A 550 11.72 30.39 -34.54
CA PRO A 550 10.54 31.19 -34.28
C PRO A 550 10.79 32.65 -34.69
N ARG A 551 10.18 33.06 -35.80
CA ARG A 551 10.12 34.46 -36.22
C ARG A 551 9.41 35.29 -35.14
N ARG A 552 10.15 36.22 -34.54
CA ARG A 552 9.59 37.35 -33.76
C ARG A 552 8.67 38.18 -34.67
N GLN A 553 7.36 38.08 -34.47
CA GLN A 553 6.40 39.07 -34.95
C GLN A 553 5.76 39.77 -33.75
N VAL A 554 6.09 41.05 -33.63
CA VAL A 554 5.42 42.01 -32.74
C VAL A 554 4.03 42.28 -33.33
N ALA A 555 3.00 41.68 -32.75
CA ALA A 555 1.61 41.94 -33.12
C ALA A 555 1.03 43.03 -32.19
N ARG A 556 0.79 44.21 -32.78
CA ARG A 556 0.03 45.31 -32.18
C ARG A 556 -1.38 44.87 -31.81
N ALA A 557 -1.82 45.29 -30.62
CA ALA A 557 -3.17 45.11 -30.12
C ALA A 557 -4.21 45.66 -31.09
N ARG A 558 -5.08 44.77 -31.60
CA ARG A 558 -6.33 45.14 -32.26
C ARG A 558 -7.43 44.28 -31.69
N GLN A 559 -8.18 44.91 -30.78
CA GLN A 559 -9.59 44.67 -30.43
C GLN A 559 -10.13 43.27 -30.75
N LEU A 560 -10.09 42.40 -29.74
CA LEU A 560 -11.00 41.28 -29.63
C LEU A 560 -12.09 41.66 -28.61
N HIS A 561 -13.32 41.43 -29.03
CA HIS A 561 -14.54 41.78 -28.32
C HIS A 561 -14.58 41.16 -26.91
N PRO A 562 -15.12 41.88 -25.91
CA PRO A 562 -15.32 41.32 -24.59
C PRO A 562 -16.40 40.23 -24.67
N VAL A 563 -16.03 39.00 -24.29
CA VAL A 563 -16.99 38.02 -23.79
C VAL A 563 -17.57 38.62 -22.51
N PRO A 564 -18.90 38.74 -22.33
CA PRO A 564 -19.46 39.31 -21.13
C PRO A 564 -19.27 38.32 -19.99
N ALA A 565 -18.19 38.50 -19.23
CA ALA A 565 -18.11 37.99 -17.87
C ALA A 565 -19.21 38.69 -17.08
N ALA A 566 -20.22 37.91 -16.66
CA ALA A 566 -21.16 38.38 -15.65
C ALA A 566 -20.35 38.74 -14.40
N LEU A 567 -20.35 40.03 -14.06
CA LEU A 567 -19.80 40.58 -12.82
C LEU A 567 -20.49 39.93 -11.63
N GLN A 568 -19.84 38.98 -10.96
CA GLN A 568 -20.09 38.76 -9.54
C GLN A 568 -19.26 39.82 -8.77
N PRO A 569 -19.88 40.69 -7.96
CA PRO A 569 -19.14 41.70 -7.21
C PRO A 569 -18.25 41.03 -6.17
N HIS A 570 -16.97 41.42 -6.17
CA HIS A 570 -15.96 41.06 -5.18
C HIS A 570 -16.47 41.29 -3.76
N GLN A 571 -16.83 40.23 -3.04
CA GLN A 571 -17.26 40.35 -1.65
C GLN A 571 -16.05 40.20 -0.73
N VAL A 572 -15.66 41.31 -0.11
CA VAL A 572 -14.78 41.30 1.07
C VAL A 572 -15.37 40.32 2.09
N PRO A 573 -14.57 39.38 2.65
CA PRO A 573 -15.07 38.41 3.61
C PRO A 573 -15.88 39.07 4.73
N PRO A 574 -17.06 38.54 5.11
CA PRO A 574 -17.97 39.20 6.05
C PRO A 574 -17.32 39.62 7.37
N ILE A 575 -16.37 38.84 7.88
CA ILE A 575 -15.63 39.18 9.11
C ILE A 575 -14.66 40.35 8.92
N VAL A 576 -13.99 40.45 7.77
CA VAL A 576 -13.09 41.56 7.43
C VAL A 576 -13.92 42.83 7.25
N ALA A 577 -15.06 42.76 6.54
CA ALA A 577 -15.97 43.89 6.38
C ALA A 577 -16.55 44.39 7.72
N ARG A 578 -16.98 43.48 8.60
CA ARG A 578 -17.46 43.83 9.95
C ARG A 578 -16.36 44.44 10.81
N ALA A 579 -15.13 43.93 10.73
CA ALA A 579 -13.99 44.51 11.45
C ALA A 579 -13.67 45.93 10.95
N MET A 580 -13.64 46.15 9.64
CA MET A 580 -13.45 47.48 9.04
C MET A 580 -14.56 48.46 9.46
N ALA A 581 -15.81 48.00 9.54
CA ALA A 581 -16.91 48.80 10.08
C ALA A 581 -16.72 49.14 11.56
N ALA A 582 -16.14 48.24 12.36
CA ALA A 582 -15.79 48.51 13.77
C ALA A 582 -14.67 49.57 13.89
N PHE A 583 -13.67 49.56 13.01
CA PHE A 583 -12.66 50.62 12.95
C PHE A 583 -13.26 51.96 12.53
N ALA A 584 -14.15 51.98 11.54
CA ALA A 584 -14.84 53.18 11.09
C ALA A 584 -15.73 53.77 12.19
N ALA A 585 -16.50 52.93 12.90
CA ALA A 585 -17.33 53.35 14.03
C ALA A 585 -16.49 53.88 15.21
N ALA A 586 -15.30 53.34 15.40
CA ALA A 586 -14.36 53.79 16.43
C ALA A 586 -13.51 55.01 16.02
N GLY A 587 -13.58 55.44 14.76
CA GLY A 587 -12.87 56.61 14.21
C GLY A 587 -11.36 56.51 14.36
N THR A 588 -10.78 55.31 14.23
CA THR A 588 -9.35 55.08 14.49
C THR A 588 -8.79 54.04 13.54
N GLU A 589 -7.48 54.09 13.34
CA GLU A 589 -6.73 53.09 12.56
C GLU A 589 -6.27 51.91 13.43
N ARG A 590 -6.44 51.97 14.77
CA ARG A 590 -5.94 50.97 15.71
C ARG A 590 -6.94 50.63 16.83
N LEU A 591 -7.21 49.35 17.02
CA LEU A 591 -8.10 48.84 18.08
C LEU A 591 -7.40 47.78 18.93
N HIS A 592 -7.55 47.84 20.26
CA HIS A 592 -7.08 46.76 21.12
C HIS A 592 -7.87 45.48 20.84
N SER A 593 -7.25 44.31 21.01
CA SER A 593 -7.88 43.03 20.67
C SER A 593 -9.21 42.82 21.41
N ALA A 594 -9.29 43.23 22.67
CA ALA A 594 -10.52 43.19 23.47
C ALA A 594 -11.63 44.07 22.86
N GLU A 595 -11.31 45.29 22.44
CA GLU A 595 -12.29 46.23 21.90
C GLU A 595 -12.83 45.80 20.54
N LEU A 596 -11.98 45.21 19.68
CA LEU A 596 -12.41 44.67 18.40
C LEU A 596 -13.25 43.39 18.59
N ALA A 597 -12.87 42.54 19.55
CA ALA A 597 -13.61 41.32 19.87
C ALA A 597 -15.01 41.65 20.42
N ASP A 598 -15.10 42.60 21.35
CA ASP A 598 -16.36 43.12 21.88
C ASP A 598 -17.25 43.72 20.78
N ALA A 599 -16.67 44.52 19.87
CA ALA A 599 -17.41 45.11 18.75
C ALA A 599 -17.96 44.06 17.77
N LEU A 600 -17.35 42.88 17.69
CA LEU A 600 -17.75 41.78 16.83
C LEU A 600 -18.57 40.70 17.53
N GLY A 601 -18.81 40.85 18.84
CA GLY A 601 -19.57 39.90 19.66
C GLY A 601 -18.89 38.53 19.82
N MET A 602 -17.57 38.52 19.90
CA MET A 602 -16.74 37.30 20.01
C MET A 602 -15.66 37.44 21.08
N SER A 603 -15.08 36.33 21.53
CA SER A 603 -13.90 36.36 22.41
C SER A 603 -12.62 36.72 21.63
N GLN A 604 -11.57 37.16 22.34
CA GLN A 604 -10.28 37.49 21.71
C GLN A 604 -9.62 36.29 21.02
N THR A 605 -9.85 35.07 21.52
CA THR A 605 -9.34 33.83 20.93
C THR A 605 -10.09 33.51 19.64
N GLU A 606 -11.43 33.59 19.65
CA GLU A 606 -12.25 33.40 18.45
C GLU A 606 -11.93 34.44 17.38
N LEU A 607 -11.71 35.71 17.77
CA LEU A 607 -11.26 36.77 16.86
C LEU A 607 -9.93 36.42 16.19
N ALA A 608 -8.94 35.98 16.97
CA ALA A 608 -7.62 35.63 16.43
C ALA A 608 -7.69 34.40 15.50
N ASP A 609 -8.49 33.39 15.84
CA ASP A 609 -8.68 32.20 15.01
C ASP A 609 -9.44 32.52 13.72
N ALA A 610 -10.43 33.41 13.77
CA ALA A 610 -11.22 33.79 12.60
C ALA A 610 -10.49 34.75 11.64
N LEU A 611 -9.51 35.52 12.13
CA LEU A 611 -8.69 36.43 11.32
C LEU A 611 -7.42 35.78 10.75
N ARG A 612 -6.91 34.71 11.37
CA ARG A 612 -5.71 33.99 10.94
C ARG A 612 -5.71 33.53 9.47
N PRO A 613 -6.83 33.02 8.89
CA PRO A 613 -6.86 32.62 7.48
C PRO A 613 -6.63 33.77 6.49
N TYR A 614 -6.84 35.02 6.92
CA TYR A 614 -6.67 36.22 6.10
C TYR A 614 -5.28 36.87 6.29
N GLY A 615 -4.38 36.23 7.04
CA GLY A 615 -3.06 36.78 7.35
C GLY A 615 -3.09 37.94 8.35
N ILE A 616 -4.22 38.18 9.02
CA ILE A 616 -4.39 39.27 9.98
C ILE A 616 -4.14 38.74 11.39
N GLY A 617 -3.15 39.32 12.06
CA GLY A 617 -2.78 38.97 13.44
C GLY A 617 -2.67 40.21 14.33
N PRO A 618 -2.76 40.05 15.66
CA PRO A 618 -2.52 41.16 16.56
C PRO A 618 -1.05 41.58 16.50
N ARG A 619 -0.80 42.89 16.52
CA ARG A 619 0.55 43.46 16.52
C ARG A 619 1.41 42.86 17.63
N GLU A 620 2.67 42.60 17.30
CA GLU A 620 3.66 42.16 18.28
C GLU A 620 3.93 43.22 19.37
N GLN A 621 3.93 44.50 18.96
CA GLN A 621 4.18 45.63 19.84
C GLN A 621 2.86 46.24 20.37
N PRO A 622 2.68 46.34 21.70
CA PRO A 622 1.49 46.95 22.28
C PRO A 622 1.50 48.47 22.15
N PHE A 623 0.33 49.07 21.92
CA PHE A 623 0.16 50.52 21.76
C PHE A 623 -0.79 51.11 22.80
N LYS A 624 -0.64 52.41 23.09
CA LYS A 624 -1.45 53.10 24.10
C LYS A 624 -2.74 53.63 23.50
N ARG A 625 -3.89 53.22 24.03
CA ARG A 625 -5.23 53.73 23.67
C ARG A 625 -6.09 53.78 24.94
N ARG A 626 -6.86 54.87 25.11
CA ARG A 626 -7.72 55.11 26.30
C ARG A 626 -7.00 54.88 27.64
N GLY A 627 -5.72 55.27 27.72
CA GLY A 627 -4.90 55.13 28.93
C GLY A 627 -4.27 53.75 29.15
N GLN A 628 -4.65 52.72 28.38
CA GLN A 628 -4.13 51.36 28.51
C GLN A 628 -3.13 51.03 27.39
N ARG A 629 -2.11 50.20 27.68
CA ARG A 629 -1.10 49.74 26.71
C ARG A 629 -1.28 48.24 26.47
N LEU A 630 -1.99 47.89 25.41
CA LEU A 630 -2.34 46.51 25.06
C LEU A 630 -2.02 46.22 23.59
N ARG A 631 -2.04 44.93 23.22
CA ARG A 631 -1.95 44.50 21.81
C ARG A 631 -3.31 44.64 21.12
N GLY A 632 -3.27 44.70 19.79
CA GLY A 632 -4.44 44.98 18.98
C GLY A 632 -4.13 44.85 17.50
N TYR A 633 -5.03 45.32 16.65
CA TYR A 633 -4.95 45.19 15.20
C TYR A 633 -4.87 46.57 14.53
N ASP A 634 -4.24 46.63 13.35
CA ASP A 634 -4.23 47.81 12.48
C ASP A 634 -5.27 47.66 11.37
N LEU A 635 -5.95 48.76 11.04
CA LEU A 635 -6.90 48.83 9.93
C LEU A 635 -6.24 48.51 8.57
N GLU A 636 -4.96 48.84 8.42
CA GLU A 636 -4.16 48.59 7.20
C GLU A 636 -4.06 47.09 6.86
N ASP A 637 -3.98 46.21 7.87
CA ASP A 637 -3.95 44.76 7.66
C ASP A 637 -5.28 44.26 7.07
N PHE A 638 -6.41 44.88 7.45
CA PHE A 638 -7.74 44.55 6.91
C PHE A 638 -7.93 45.10 5.49
N HIS A 639 -7.42 46.29 5.19
CA HIS A 639 -7.39 46.80 3.81
C HIS A 639 -6.53 45.90 2.92
N THR A 640 -5.36 45.51 3.38
CA THR A 640 -4.46 44.61 2.65
C THR A 640 -5.11 43.25 2.40
N ALA A 641 -5.80 42.69 3.40
CA ALA A 641 -6.53 41.44 3.24
C ALA A 641 -7.74 41.55 2.29
N ALA A 642 -8.43 42.70 2.31
CA ALA A 642 -9.52 43.00 1.38
C ALA A 642 -9.02 43.18 -0.06
N GLU A 643 -7.85 43.78 -0.25
CA GLU A 643 -7.21 43.99 -1.56
C GLU A 643 -6.54 42.72 -2.11
N GLY A 644 -5.96 41.88 -1.25
CA GLY A 644 -5.33 40.59 -1.61
C GLY A 644 -6.31 39.55 -2.15
N HIS A 645 -7.62 39.78 -2.03
CA HIS A 645 -8.68 38.99 -2.66
C HIS A 645 -9.03 39.47 -4.10
N THR A 646 -8.21 40.34 -4.69
CA THR A 646 -8.34 40.76 -6.11
C THR A 646 -7.55 39.80 -7.02
N PRO A 647 -8.14 39.17 -8.04
CA PRO A 647 -7.42 38.22 -8.90
C PRO A 647 -6.46 38.97 -9.83
N GLY A 648 -5.15 38.87 -9.56
CA GLY A 648 -4.10 39.38 -10.46
C GLY A 648 -2.72 39.66 -9.82
N SER A 649 -2.61 39.77 -8.51
CA SER A 649 -1.33 40.00 -7.82
C SER A 649 -0.76 38.69 -7.27
N GLN A 650 0.30 38.17 -7.90
CA GLN A 650 1.19 37.21 -7.24
C GLN A 650 1.84 37.89 -6.02
N PRO A 651 1.96 37.23 -4.86
CA PRO A 651 2.73 37.77 -3.74
C PRO A 651 4.22 37.78 -4.12
N GLY A 652 4.77 38.97 -4.30
CA GLY A 652 6.18 39.20 -4.58
C GLY A 652 7.07 38.82 -3.40
N ALA A 653 8.23 38.25 -3.73
CA ALA A 653 9.32 38.00 -2.81
C ALA A 653 9.81 39.29 -2.15
N THR A 654 10.02 39.24 -0.84
CA THR A 654 10.65 40.30 -0.04
C THR A 654 12.13 40.48 -0.46
N PRO A 655 12.60 41.70 -0.80
CA PRO A 655 14.02 41.95 -0.98
C PRO A 655 14.71 42.15 0.38
N GLY A 656 15.82 41.45 0.59
CA GLY A 656 16.70 41.65 1.73
C GLY A 656 17.33 43.04 1.74
N HIS A 657 17.31 43.68 2.90
CA HIS A 657 18.08 44.88 3.20
C HIS A 657 19.55 44.54 3.45
N THR A 658 20.44 45.16 2.67
CA THR A 658 21.87 45.29 2.97
C THR A 658 22.18 46.60 3.71
N ALA A 659 23.03 46.45 4.73
CA ALA A 659 24.05 47.35 5.29
C ALA A 659 23.63 48.62 6.06
N VAL A 660 23.91 48.65 7.38
CA VAL A 660 25.14 49.23 7.99
C VAL A 660 25.62 48.31 9.10
#